data_AF-A0A954R4Z3-F1
#
_entry.id   AF-A0A954R4Z3-F1
#
_cell.length_a   1.000
_cell.length_b   1.000
_cell.length_c   1.000
_cell.angle_alpha   90.00
_cell.angle_beta   90.00
_cell.angle_gamma   90.00
#
_symmetry.space_group_name_H-M   'P 1'
#
loop_
_entity.id
_entity.type
_entity.pdbx_description
1 polymer ?
#
loop_
_entity_poly.entity_id
_entity_poly.type
_entity_poly.pdbx_seq_one_letter_code
_entity_poly.pdbx_strand_id
1 'polypeptide(L)'
;DVLFPRTLFPHDVPYLGGLGFYFPGGATIGLVLLVNLVAAKVTRFSLRARGAKLAAGLATSLIGTALLVAVIVAGHTADGLQGAPPISYDTLWSLLKGGLVVLTVALIGYASLAKLPGLARILVAVAAAISFWVSGLVLFGGESTRLDDPGLRIVWQLVQASIASGVALAGLWMLFGKRGGNVLIHAGVGLLMVGQFVFGDRQVEQRMGLAEGATTNLVFTQSELELALIDTSDPQEDVVYAIPEALIRRVKAYDQVIDDPSLPAKLKIVQWMKNSSLSRLDADFENPATTGNGLQYMALPAKSQGGAMQEGNVAAAYVQVIDRQTDEPIETVMLSQRINDSAQLFAGMQPDEYEPVTIDGKPFELAIRYRQERKPFDVLLKDVEKLDYSGTDTPRDYSSKLVITDRETGQTQEGKTWMNNPIRYKGETFYQSNYNKIPLPGGGVVETTGLQVVENMGWVIPYVACMMVFWGMFAHFGGTFLTFANRYARGAIPTAQAAQTTDKGTWKSRVATMVVGLGVCLLVAGYFAKPQSRNRAQIDYAAVAEIPVQHEGRIKSFDSVARNMLQFISKPVFGSMPYVKDSKGGKHSPSEWLLAVMAGQDWVRDARIFRIYPDEVRAVFDLEPHSDFRYSLNELEKNMPKFRAEIEKLRKDNRDPKSFDFREQKLAAMFQQLNTFDLASIAYQLPPIPDPGDKPTEEQRQQFLADVMKTFEVMQNIEAGGPPAIIPPQGEVTDENMKTAKWQAYGPSIF
;
A
#
# COMPACT_ATOMS: atom_id res chain seq x y z
N ASP A 1 -39.63 -12.04 -13.35
CA ASP A 1 -39.46 -10.91 -12.42
C ASP A 1 -40.08 -11.05 -11.03
N VAL A 2 -41.27 -11.65 -10.84
CA VAL A 2 -41.89 -11.75 -9.49
C VAL A 2 -41.11 -12.64 -8.49
N LEU A 3 -40.48 -13.72 -8.96
CA LEU A 3 -39.74 -14.66 -8.10
C LEU A 3 -38.25 -14.31 -7.91
N PHE A 4 -37.73 -13.37 -8.70
CA PHE A 4 -36.32 -12.96 -8.68
C PHE A 4 -36.24 -11.43 -8.83
N PRO A 5 -36.63 -10.67 -7.79
CA PRO A 5 -36.57 -9.22 -7.86
C PRO A 5 -35.12 -8.77 -8.00
N ARG A 6 -34.86 -7.85 -8.93
CA ARG A 6 -33.51 -7.31 -9.21
C ARG A 6 -32.83 -6.71 -7.98
N THR A 7 -33.61 -6.27 -7.00
CA THR A 7 -33.13 -5.79 -5.70
C THR A 7 -32.44 -6.86 -4.87
N LEU A 8 -32.82 -8.13 -5.01
CA LEU A 8 -32.20 -9.26 -4.31
C LEU A 8 -31.14 -9.96 -5.19
N PHE A 9 -31.36 -9.98 -6.50
CA PHE A 9 -30.55 -10.66 -7.50
C PHE A 9 -30.19 -9.68 -8.64
N PRO A 10 -29.08 -8.94 -8.53
CA PRO A 10 -28.76 -7.85 -9.46
C PRO A 10 -28.25 -8.31 -10.84
N HIS A 11 -28.10 -9.62 -11.05
CA HIS A 11 -27.55 -10.18 -12.28
C HIS A 11 -28.64 -10.38 -13.34
N ASP A 12 -28.41 -9.81 -14.53
CA ASP A 12 -29.32 -9.90 -15.69
C ASP A 12 -29.42 -11.34 -16.26
N VAL A 13 -28.45 -12.19 -15.95
CA VAL A 13 -28.34 -13.57 -16.47
C VAL A 13 -27.99 -14.52 -15.31
N PRO A 14 -28.65 -15.68 -15.16
CA PRO A 14 -28.32 -16.66 -14.14
C PRO A 14 -26.88 -17.17 -14.30
N TYR A 15 -26.21 -17.42 -13.16
CA TYR A 15 -24.86 -17.96 -13.15
C TYR A 15 -24.90 -19.42 -13.63
N LEU A 16 -23.93 -19.83 -14.45
CA LEU A 16 -23.87 -21.11 -15.19
C LEU A 16 -24.99 -21.25 -16.23
N GLY A 17 -24.82 -20.60 -17.40
CA GLY A 17 -25.77 -20.57 -18.51
C GLY A 17 -26.47 -21.90 -18.80
N GLY A 18 -27.63 -22.11 -18.18
CA GLY A 18 -28.45 -23.32 -18.26
C GLY A 18 -28.99 -23.86 -16.92
N LEU A 19 -28.31 -23.63 -15.79
CA LEU A 19 -28.68 -24.23 -14.48
C LEU A 19 -29.49 -23.31 -13.53
N GLY A 20 -29.77 -22.07 -13.93
CA GLY A 20 -30.83 -21.25 -13.31
C GLY A 20 -30.60 -20.79 -11.87
N PHE A 21 -29.35 -20.69 -11.39
CA PHE A 21 -29.08 -20.17 -10.05
C PHE A 21 -28.81 -18.65 -10.08
N TYR A 22 -29.71 -17.89 -9.44
CA TYR A 22 -29.50 -16.47 -9.19
C TYR A 22 -28.71 -16.29 -7.89
N PHE A 23 -27.49 -15.76 -7.98
CA PHE A 23 -26.66 -15.50 -6.81
C PHE A 23 -27.14 -14.22 -6.11
N PRO A 24 -27.40 -14.25 -4.79
CA PRO A 24 -27.81 -13.05 -4.06
C PRO A 24 -26.66 -12.03 -4.09
N GLY A 25 -27.00 -10.76 -4.33
CA GLY A 25 -26.01 -9.68 -4.31
C GLY A 25 -25.35 -9.51 -2.93
N GLY A 26 -24.18 -8.87 -2.90
CA GLY A 26 -23.46 -8.58 -1.65
C GLY A 26 -24.30 -7.80 -0.63
N ALA A 27 -25.12 -6.85 -1.10
CA ALA A 27 -26.05 -6.09 -0.26
C ALA A 27 -27.10 -6.98 0.43
N THR A 28 -27.67 -7.96 -0.30
CA THR A 28 -28.63 -8.93 0.23
C THR A 28 -28.00 -9.79 1.32
N ILE A 29 -26.80 -10.32 1.06
CA ILE A 29 -26.03 -11.12 2.04
C ILE A 29 -25.74 -10.27 3.29
N GLY A 30 -25.26 -9.04 3.09
CA GLY A 30 -24.98 -8.09 4.16
C GLY A 30 -26.21 -7.80 5.03
N LEU A 31 -27.38 -7.57 4.42
CA LEU A 31 -28.64 -7.32 5.13
C LEU A 31 -29.08 -8.54 5.96
N VAL A 32 -29.02 -9.75 5.40
CA VAL A 32 -29.38 -10.98 6.13
C VAL A 32 -28.44 -11.19 7.32
N LEU A 33 -27.14 -10.97 7.13
CA LEU A 33 -26.15 -11.03 8.21
C LEU A 33 -26.43 -9.98 9.30
N LEU A 34 -26.81 -8.76 8.91
CA LEU A 34 -27.16 -7.68 9.85
C LEU A 34 -28.40 -8.04 10.66
N VAL A 35 -29.47 -8.54 10.02
CA VAL A 35 -30.69 -9.00 10.69
C VAL A 35 -30.36 -10.13 11.66
N ASN A 36 -29.57 -11.11 11.23
CA ASN A 36 -29.13 -12.21 12.09
C ASN A 36 -28.31 -11.71 13.30
N LEU A 37 -27.40 -10.75 13.09
CA LEU A 37 -26.61 -10.12 14.15
C LEU A 37 -27.53 -9.46 15.18
N VAL A 38 -28.48 -8.65 14.74
CA VAL A 38 -29.45 -7.95 15.60
C VAL A 38 -30.32 -8.96 16.37
N ALA A 39 -30.93 -9.93 15.68
CA ALA A 39 -31.79 -10.93 16.29
C ALA A 39 -31.03 -11.78 17.35
N ALA A 40 -29.82 -12.21 17.04
CA ALA A 40 -28.97 -12.95 17.97
C ALA A 40 -28.58 -12.12 19.20
N LYS A 41 -28.57 -10.78 19.11
CA LYS A 41 -28.19 -9.91 20.23
C LYS A 41 -29.37 -9.51 21.09
N VAL A 42 -30.50 -9.17 20.48
CA VAL A 42 -31.75 -8.89 21.20
C VAL A 42 -32.14 -10.08 22.09
N THR A 43 -31.99 -11.30 21.59
CA THR A 43 -32.33 -12.53 22.34
C THR A 43 -31.32 -12.88 23.44
N ARG A 44 -30.04 -12.52 23.29
CA ARG A 44 -28.97 -12.91 24.25
C ARG A 44 -28.67 -11.87 25.32
N PHE A 45 -28.99 -10.59 25.09
CA PHE A 45 -28.67 -9.49 26.00
C PHE A 45 -29.91 -8.93 26.71
N SER A 46 -30.22 -9.50 27.88
CA SER A 46 -31.23 -8.93 28.79
C SER A 46 -30.69 -7.70 29.52
N LEU A 47 -31.45 -6.60 29.52
CA LEU A 47 -31.18 -5.41 30.34
C LEU A 47 -31.15 -5.79 31.84
N ARG A 48 -30.13 -5.32 32.56
CA ARG A 48 -29.95 -5.59 34.00
C ARG A 48 -30.29 -4.39 34.88
N ALA A 49 -30.29 -3.19 34.32
CA ALA A 49 -30.60 -1.96 35.05
C ALA A 49 -32.11 -1.77 35.27
N ARG A 50 -32.49 -1.16 36.39
CA ARG A 50 -33.86 -0.75 36.74
C ARG A 50 -33.84 0.63 37.40
N GLY A 51 -34.95 1.36 37.37
CA GLY A 51 -35.11 2.65 38.04
C GLY A 51 -34.11 3.72 37.57
N ALA A 52 -33.58 4.52 38.49
CA ALA A 52 -32.63 5.61 38.20
C ALA A 52 -31.36 5.14 37.44
N LYS A 53 -30.89 3.91 37.71
CA LYS A 53 -29.72 3.35 37.00
C LYS A 53 -30.02 3.06 35.53
N LEU A 54 -31.26 2.69 35.20
CA LEU A 54 -31.69 2.51 33.82
C LEU A 54 -31.73 3.86 33.09
N ALA A 55 -32.33 4.88 33.71
CA ALA A 55 -32.39 6.23 33.14
C ALA A 55 -30.98 6.81 32.91
N ALA A 56 -30.09 6.71 33.90
CA ALA A 56 -28.70 7.16 33.76
C ALA A 56 -27.95 6.37 32.69
N GLY A 57 -28.09 5.04 32.65
CA GLY A 57 -27.47 4.20 31.63
C GLY A 57 -27.93 4.54 30.22
N LEU A 58 -29.23 4.78 30.02
CA LEU A 58 -29.79 5.20 28.74
C LEU A 58 -29.26 6.58 28.32
N ALA A 59 -29.27 7.56 29.24
CA ALA A 59 -28.74 8.90 28.97
C ALA A 59 -27.25 8.85 28.59
N THR A 60 -26.42 8.13 29.35
CA THR A 60 -24.99 7.99 29.03
C THR A 60 -24.76 7.25 27.71
N SER A 61 -25.53 6.20 27.40
CA SER A 61 -25.45 5.51 26.12
C SER A 61 -25.86 6.40 24.94
N LEU A 62 -26.88 7.25 25.11
CA LEU A 62 -27.28 8.24 24.10
C LEU A 62 -26.19 9.28 23.89
N ILE A 63 -25.59 9.81 24.95
CA ILE A 63 -24.45 10.75 24.84
C ILE A 63 -23.28 10.07 24.12
N GLY A 64 -22.92 8.85 24.51
CA GLY A 64 -21.86 8.08 23.85
C GLY A 64 -22.15 7.88 22.36
N THR A 65 -23.39 7.54 22.00
CA THR A 65 -23.81 7.38 20.60
C THR A 65 -23.75 8.71 19.85
N ALA A 66 -24.22 9.80 20.44
CA ALA A 66 -24.15 11.13 19.85
C ALA A 66 -22.70 11.57 19.63
N LEU A 67 -21.79 11.28 20.56
CA LEU A 67 -20.35 11.54 20.39
C LEU A 67 -19.76 10.69 19.25
N LEU A 68 -20.12 9.41 19.13
CA LEU A 68 -19.66 8.56 18.02
C LEU A 68 -20.12 9.13 16.67
N VAL A 69 -21.39 9.54 16.57
CA VAL A 69 -21.92 10.20 15.37
C VAL A 69 -21.20 11.53 15.11
N ALA A 70 -20.97 12.35 16.15
CA ALA A 70 -20.26 13.61 16.02
C ALA A 70 -18.82 13.42 15.51
N VAL A 71 -18.11 12.38 15.97
CA VAL A 71 -16.76 12.05 15.45
C VAL A 71 -16.82 11.66 13.97
N ILE A 72 -17.79 10.83 13.57
CA ILE A 72 -17.97 10.43 12.16
C ILE A 72 -18.30 11.64 11.28
N VAL A 73 -19.23 12.49 11.71
CA VAL A 73 -19.65 13.69 10.96
C VAL A 73 -18.51 14.72 10.90
N ALA A 74 -17.84 15.00 12.03
CA ALA A 74 -16.75 15.96 12.08
C ALA A 74 -15.57 15.55 11.20
N GLY A 75 -15.25 14.25 11.12
CA GLY A 75 -14.21 13.79 10.21
C GLY A 75 -14.64 13.82 8.73
N HIS A 76 -15.94 13.92 8.44
CA HIS A 76 -16.44 14.14 7.08
C HIS A 76 -16.43 15.62 6.68
N THR A 77 -16.77 16.52 7.61
CA THR A 77 -16.86 17.98 7.37
C THR A 77 -15.56 18.74 7.63
N ALA A 78 -14.47 18.07 7.99
CA ALA A 78 -13.18 18.70 8.21
C ALA A 78 -12.55 19.10 6.87
N ASP A 79 -13.02 20.21 6.31
CA ASP A 79 -12.37 20.89 5.20
C ASP A 79 -11.03 21.47 5.67
N GLY A 80 -10.01 21.31 4.83
CA GLY A 80 -8.66 21.79 5.07
C GLY A 80 -7.60 20.72 4.81
N LEU A 81 -6.37 21.18 4.56
CA LEU A 81 -5.24 20.30 4.30
C LEU A 81 -5.09 19.32 5.46
N GLN A 82 -5.29 18.04 5.13
CA GLN A 82 -5.05 16.91 6.01
C GLN A 82 -6.08 16.68 7.13
N GLY A 83 -7.14 17.47 7.34
CA GLY A 83 -8.02 17.26 8.50
C GLY A 83 -7.26 17.39 9.83
N ALA A 84 -6.39 18.42 9.90
CA ALA A 84 -5.54 18.68 11.05
C ALA A 84 -6.37 18.89 12.34
N PRO A 85 -5.86 18.48 13.50
CA PRO A 85 -6.47 18.81 14.77
C PRO A 85 -6.63 20.33 14.93
N PRO A 86 -7.59 20.82 15.74
CA PRO A 86 -7.76 22.25 16.02
C PRO A 86 -6.58 22.85 16.82
N ILE A 87 -5.57 22.03 17.14
CA ILE A 87 -4.33 22.35 17.83
C ILE A 87 -3.15 21.95 16.94
N SER A 88 -1.98 22.57 17.10
CA SER A 88 -0.80 22.18 16.33
C SER A 88 -0.37 20.74 16.63
N TYR A 89 0.27 20.08 15.66
CA TYR A 89 0.80 18.72 15.84
C TYR A 89 1.82 18.63 16.99
N ASP A 90 2.63 19.67 17.21
CA ASP A 90 3.57 19.71 18.33
C ASP A 90 2.86 19.80 19.69
N THR A 91 1.73 20.51 19.74
CA THR A 91 0.88 20.56 20.93
C THR A 91 0.27 19.19 21.18
N LEU A 92 -0.29 18.54 20.14
CA LEU A 92 -0.84 17.20 20.23
C LEU A 92 0.22 16.19 20.72
N TRP A 93 1.42 16.23 20.15
CA TRP A 93 2.54 15.39 20.58
C TRP A 93 2.90 15.62 22.05
N SER A 94 2.93 16.87 22.49
CA SER A 94 3.20 17.23 23.89
C SER A 94 2.11 16.72 24.84
N LEU A 95 0.85 16.80 24.44
CA LEU A 95 -0.27 16.24 25.19
C LEU A 95 -0.20 14.71 25.26
N LEU A 96 0.20 14.02 24.19
CA LEU A 96 0.40 12.58 24.19
C LEU A 96 1.51 12.15 25.16
N LYS A 97 2.64 12.87 25.17
CA LYS A 97 3.72 12.68 26.14
C LYS A 97 3.22 12.83 27.57
N GLY A 98 2.51 13.92 27.86
CA GLY A 98 1.91 14.15 29.17
C GLY A 98 0.91 13.05 29.56
N GLY A 99 0.04 12.66 28.63
CA GLY A 99 -0.95 11.60 28.83
C GLY A 99 -0.31 10.24 29.16
N LEU A 100 0.82 9.90 28.53
CA LEU A 100 1.56 8.67 28.80
C LEU A 100 2.19 8.67 30.20
N VAL A 101 2.71 9.82 30.66
CA VAL A 101 3.20 9.98 32.04
C VAL A 101 2.05 9.82 33.03
N VAL A 102 0.91 10.48 32.80
CA VAL A 102 -0.28 10.35 33.65
C VAL A 102 -0.77 8.91 33.70
N LEU A 103 -0.82 8.21 32.55
CA LEU A 103 -1.18 6.79 32.49
C LEU A 103 -0.22 5.93 33.30
N THR A 104 1.08 6.18 33.19
CA THR A 104 2.12 5.46 33.95
C THR A 104 1.90 5.63 35.46
N VAL A 105 1.72 6.87 35.93
CA VAL A 105 1.44 7.17 37.34
C VAL A 105 0.14 6.49 37.79
N ALA A 106 -0.91 6.54 36.97
CA ALA A 106 -2.19 5.90 37.27
C ALA A 106 -2.07 4.37 37.39
N LEU A 107 -1.30 3.72 36.51
CA LEU A 107 -1.07 2.27 36.56
C LEU A 107 -0.26 1.86 37.79
N ILE A 108 0.79 2.62 38.14
CA ILE A 108 1.59 2.40 39.36
C ILE A 108 0.70 2.57 40.61
N GLY A 109 -0.08 3.64 40.66
CA GLY A 109 -1.04 3.89 41.74
C GLY A 109 -2.07 2.77 41.84
N TYR A 110 -2.63 2.31 40.72
CA TYR A 110 -3.60 1.22 40.68
C TYR A 110 -3.00 -0.11 41.14
N ALA A 111 -1.79 -0.47 40.69
CA ALA A 111 -1.09 -1.68 41.14
C ALA A 111 -0.84 -1.69 42.66
N SER A 112 -0.56 -0.51 43.22
CA SER A 112 -0.15 -0.33 44.61
C SER A 112 -1.34 -0.24 45.58
N LEU A 113 -2.38 0.51 45.20
CA LEU A 113 -3.49 0.88 46.07
C LEU A 113 -4.72 -0.02 45.89
N ALA A 114 -4.95 -0.57 44.69
CA ALA A 114 -6.16 -1.34 44.42
C ALA A 114 -6.12 -2.75 45.04
N LYS A 115 -7.29 -3.21 45.48
CA LYS A 115 -7.51 -4.59 45.96
C LYS A 115 -7.60 -5.56 44.78
N LEU A 116 -6.45 -5.88 44.20
CA LEU A 116 -6.31 -6.79 43.06
C LEU A 116 -5.86 -8.20 43.49
N PRO A 117 -6.34 -9.28 42.82
CA PRO A 117 -5.75 -10.60 42.96
C PRO A 117 -4.31 -10.62 42.44
N GLY A 118 -3.47 -11.53 42.96
CA GLY A 118 -2.02 -11.55 42.68
C GLY A 118 -1.67 -11.50 41.19
N LEU A 119 -2.30 -12.35 40.36
CA LEU A 119 -2.09 -12.36 38.91
C LEU A 119 -2.45 -11.03 38.24
N ALA A 120 -3.55 -10.39 38.66
CA ALA A 120 -3.94 -9.10 38.10
C ALA A 120 -2.99 -7.98 38.53
N ARG A 121 -2.47 -8.03 39.76
CA ARG A 121 -1.46 -7.08 40.22
C ARG A 121 -0.17 -7.21 39.41
N ILE A 122 0.30 -8.42 39.14
CA ILE A 122 1.48 -8.66 38.29
C ILE A 122 1.25 -8.06 36.90
N LEU A 123 0.10 -8.33 36.28
CA LEU A 123 -0.22 -7.81 34.95
C LEU A 123 -0.24 -6.27 34.91
N VAL A 124 -0.88 -5.62 35.90
CA VAL A 124 -0.88 -4.14 35.98
C VAL A 124 0.53 -3.60 36.25
N ALA A 125 1.33 -4.26 37.08
CA ALA A 125 2.71 -3.84 37.36
C ALA A 125 3.61 -3.97 36.12
N VAL A 126 3.44 -5.04 35.32
CA VAL A 126 4.13 -5.19 34.03
C VAL A 126 3.69 -4.10 33.06
N ALA A 127 2.39 -3.83 32.95
CA ALA A 127 1.88 -2.74 32.11
C ALA A 127 2.42 -1.37 32.55
N ALA A 128 2.50 -1.12 33.86
CA ALA A 128 3.10 0.09 34.42
C ALA A 128 4.59 0.21 34.07
N ALA A 129 5.35 -0.89 34.17
CA ALA A 129 6.76 -0.91 33.82
C ALA A 129 6.98 -0.65 32.31
N ILE A 130 6.19 -1.28 31.44
CA ILE A 130 6.24 -1.01 29.98
C ILE A 130 5.90 0.45 29.71
N SER A 131 4.81 0.96 30.29
CA SER A 131 4.40 2.36 30.13
C SER A 131 5.47 3.35 30.61
N PHE A 132 6.16 3.04 31.71
CA PHE A 132 7.29 3.81 32.22
C PHE A 132 8.46 3.84 31.24
N TRP A 133 8.85 2.69 30.69
CA TRP A 133 9.91 2.60 29.68
C TRP A 133 9.56 3.37 28.41
N VAL A 134 8.34 3.19 27.89
CA VAL A 134 7.88 3.94 26.71
C VAL A 134 7.84 5.44 27.01
N SER A 135 7.41 5.85 28.21
CA SER A 135 7.47 7.27 28.63
C SER A 135 8.90 7.80 28.60
N GLY A 136 9.85 7.06 29.15
CA GLY A 136 11.26 7.45 29.13
C GLY A 136 11.80 7.57 27.70
N LEU A 137 11.53 6.58 26.84
CA LEU A 137 11.95 6.62 25.45
C LEU A 137 11.39 7.83 24.70
N VAL A 138 10.09 8.11 24.83
CA VAL A 138 9.43 9.20 24.12
C VAL A 138 9.82 10.58 24.69
N LEU A 139 10.10 10.68 25.98
CA LEU A 139 10.51 11.95 26.60
C LEU A 139 11.98 12.29 26.32
N PHE A 140 12.87 11.29 26.26
CA PHE A 140 14.32 11.50 26.15
C PHE A 140 14.92 11.14 24.78
N GLY A 141 14.17 10.49 23.89
CA GLY A 141 14.66 10.06 22.57
C GLY A 141 14.75 11.16 21.51
N GLY A 142 14.38 12.40 21.84
CA GLY A 142 14.46 13.54 20.93
C GLY A 142 13.57 13.39 19.69
N GLU A 143 13.96 14.05 18.59
CA GLU A 143 13.20 14.03 17.32
C GLU A 143 13.05 12.63 16.72
N SER A 144 14.00 11.73 16.98
CA SER A 144 13.95 10.34 16.49
C SER A 144 12.74 9.54 16.98
N THR A 145 12.11 9.98 18.07
CA THR A 145 10.92 9.33 18.65
C THR A 145 9.61 10.07 18.35
N ARG A 146 9.68 11.25 17.74
CA ARG A 146 8.50 12.02 17.36
C ARG A 146 7.80 11.32 16.19
N LEU A 147 6.50 11.07 16.36
CA LEU A 147 5.67 10.67 15.22
C LEU A 147 5.61 11.80 14.21
N ASP A 148 5.69 11.47 12.93
CA ASP A 148 5.48 12.43 11.86
C ASP A 148 4.04 12.99 11.91
N ASP A 149 3.84 14.18 11.33
CA ASP A 149 2.53 14.85 11.32
C ASP A 149 1.41 13.97 10.72
N PRO A 150 1.65 13.21 9.63
CA PRO A 150 0.72 12.21 9.12
C PRO A 150 0.31 11.15 10.16
N GLY A 151 1.28 10.64 10.93
CA GLY A 151 1.03 9.70 12.01
C GLY A 151 0.21 10.33 13.14
N LEU A 152 0.54 11.57 13.53
CA LEU A 152 -0.19 12.30 14.57
C LEU A 152 -1.65 12.58 14.20
N ARG A 153 -1.94 12.82 12.91
CA ARG A 153 -3.32 12.91 12.41
C ARG A 153 -4.12 11.64 12.69
N ILE A 154 -3.54 10.46 12.44
CA ILE A 154 -4.22 9.18 12.71
C ILE A 154 -4.44 9.02 14.21
N VAL A 155 -3.42 9.36 15.02
CA VAL A 155 -3.53 9.31 16.49
C VAL A 155 -4.66 10.22 16.99
N TRP A 156 -4.82 11.42 16.43
CA TRP A 156 -5.93 12.31 16.76
C TRP A 156 -7.30 11.65 16.56
N GLN A 157 -7.52 11.02 15.41
CA GLN A 157 -8.78 10.32 15.11
C GLN A 157 -9.03 9.16 16.09
N LEU A 158 -7.98 8.39 16.41
CA LEU A 158 -8.07 7.29 17.37
C LEU A 158 -8.36 7.76 18.80
N VAL A 159 -7.85 8.92 19.20
CA VAL A 159 -8.14 9.54 20.50
C VAL A 159 -9.60 9.96 20.58
N GLN A 160 -10.11 10.67 19.58
CA GLN A 160 -11.52 11.08 19.53
C GLN A 160 -12.46 9.86 19.57
N ALA A 161 -12.19 8.86 18.73
CA ALA A 161 -12.93 7.61 18.70
C ALA A 161 -12.86 6.84 20.02
N SER A 162 -11.71 6.85 20.70
CA SER A 162 -11.52 6.22 22.01
C SER A 162 -12.35 6.88 23.11
N ILE A 163 -12.39 8.22 23.15
CA ILE A 163 -13.19 8.97 24.12
C ILE A 163 -14.67 8.65 23.92
N ALA A 164 -15.17 8.75 22.68
CA ALA A 164 -16.55 8.44 22.36
C ALA A 164 -16.92 6.98 22.70
N SER A 165 -16.04 6.03 22.36
CA SER A 165 -16.19 4.61 22.68
C SER A 165 -16.21 4.35 24.19
N GLY A 166 -15.39 5.06 24.96
CA GLY A 166 -15.33 4.97 26.42
C GLY A 166 -16.63 5.43 27.09
N VAL A 167 -17.22 6.54 26.62
CA VAL A 167 -18.52 7.02 27.11
C VAL A 167 -19.63 6.03 26.76
N ALA A 168 -19.65 5.52 25.52
CA ALA A 168 -20.60 4.49 25.11
C ALA A 168 -20.45 3.21 25.95
N LEU A 169 -19.22 2.77 26.22
CA LEU A 169 -18.91 1.63 27.09
C LEU A 169 -19.47 1.85 28.51
N ALA A 170 -19.29 3.04 29.08
CA ALA A 170 -19.79 3.36 30.42
C ALA A 170 -21.32 3.20 30.50
N GLY A 171 -22.06 3.76 29.54
CA GLY A 171 -23.52 3.61 29.45
C GLY A 171 -23.94 2.14 29.29
N LEU A 172 -23.31 1.42 28.35
CA LEU A 172 -23.59 0.00 28.12
C LEU A 172 -23.25 -0.86 29.34
N TRP A 173 -22.21 -0.51 30.09
CA TRP A 173 -21.85 -1.18 31.34
C TRP A 173 -22.89 -0.94 32.44
N MET A 174 -23.47 0.25 32.52
CA MET A 174 -24.59 0.54 33.43
C MET A 174 -25.83 -0.28 33.08
N LEU A 175 -26.16 -0.40 31.78
CA LEU A 175 -27.34 -1.10 31.28
C LEU A 175 -27.22 -2.64 31.35
N PHE A 176 -26.08 -3.19 30.93
CA PHE A 176 -25.89 -4.63 30.74
C PHE A 176 -24.92 -5.27 31.75
N GLY A 177 -24.34 -4.49 32.67
CA GLY A 177 -23.35 -4.95 33.63
C GLY A 177 -22.10 -5.50 32.93
N LYS A 178 -21.53 -6.60 33.44
CA LYS A 178 -20.31 -7.24 32.88
C LYS A 178 -20.39 -7.62 31.39
N ARG A 179 -21.60 -7.63 30.79
CA ARG A 179 -21.80 -7.89 29.36
C ARG A 179 -21.67 -6.63 28.50
N GLY A 180 -21.60 -5.42 29.07
CA GLY A 180 -21.53 -4.15 28.33
C GLY A 180 -20.39 -4.09 27.31
N GLY A 181 -19.19 -4.57 27.66
CA GLY A 181 -18.07 -4.66 26.72
C GLY A 181 -18.37 -5.57 25.51
N ASN A 182 -19.04 -6.70 25.74
CA ASN A 182 -19.47 -7.60 24.66
C ASN A 182 -20.53 -6.95 23.76
N VAL A 183 -21.43 -6.15 24.33
CA VAL A 183 -22.40 -5.37 23.54
C VAL A 183 -21.69 -4.34 22.67
N LEU A 184 -20.68 -3.64 23.22
CA LEU A 184 -19.91 -2.65 22.46
C LEU A 184 -19.13 -3.27 21.28
N ILE A 185 -18.52 -4.45 21.47
CA ILE A 185 -17.86 -5.18 20.37
C ILE A 185 -18.82 -5.38 19.20
N HIS A 186 -20.02 -5.89 19.48
CA HIS A 186 -21.00 -6.18 18.44
C HIS A 186 -21.63 -4.93 17.85
N ALA A 187 -21.78 -3.86 18.64
CA ALA A 187 -22.16 -2.55 18.13
C ALA A 187 -21.10 -2.01 17.15
N GLY A 188 -19.80 -2.20 17.44
CA GLY A 188 -18.71 -1.83 16.53
C GLY A 188 -18.73 -2.64 15.23
N VAL A 189 -18.90 -3.96 15.31
CA VAL A 189 -19.08 -4.80 14.09
C VAL A 189 -20.32 -4.39 13.31
N GLY A 190 -21.44 -4.15 13.98
CA GLY A 190 -22.66 -3.65 13.36
C GLY A 190 -22.45 -2.31 12.67
N LEU A 191 -21.68 -1.40 13.27
CA LEU A 191 -21.33 -0.11 12.69
C LEU A 191 -20.49 -0.26 11.41
N LEU A 192 -19.54 -1.21 11.34
CA LEU A 192 -18.82 -1.51 10.09
C LEU A 192 -19.78 -1.98 8.99
N MET A 193 -20.69 -2.90 9.31
CA MET A 193 -21.65 -3.43 8.35
C MET A 193 -22.59 -2.35 7.83
N VAL A 194 -23.14 -1.51 8.74
CA VAL A 194 -23.99 -0.37 8.38
C VAL A 194 -23.19 0.65 7.57
N GLY A 195 -21.94 0.92 7.94
CA GLY A 195 -21.06 1.80 7.19
C GLY A 195 -20.88 1.37 5.74
N GLN A 196 -20.57 0.09 5.52
CA GLN A 196 -20.46 -0.45 4.16
C GLN A 196 -21.79 -0.41 3.41
N PHE A 197 -22.91 -0.69 4.08
CA PHE A 197 -24.22 -0.69 3.42
C PHE A 197 -24.70 0.73 3.05
N VAL A 198 -24.43 1.73 3.89
CA VAL A 198 -24.88 3.11 3.69
C VAL A 198 -23.96 3.88 2.74
N PHE A 199 -22.65 3.65 2.84
CA PHE A 199 -21.64 4.45 2.14
C PHE A 199 -20.86 3.68 1.07
N GLY A 200 -20.92 2.35 1.03
CA GLY A 200 -20.12 1.54 0.11
C GLY A 200 -20.38 1.85 -1.36
N ASP A 201 -21.66 1.97 -1.75
CA ASP A 201 -22.05 2.28 -3.13
C ASP A 201 -22.00 3.79 -3.45
N ARG A 202 -21.68 4.62 -2.46
CA ARG A 202 -21.55 6.08 -2.60
C ARG A 202 -20.09 6.53 -2.66
N GLN A 203 -19.15 5.58 -2.65
CA GLN A 203 -17.75 5.88 -2.88
C GLN A 203 -17.55 6.11 -4.37
N VAL A 204 -17.18 7.34 -4.73
CA VAL A 204 -16.86 7.70 -6.10
C VAL A 204 -15.34 7.75 -6.22
N GLU A 205 -14.81 6.92 -7.12
CA GLU A 205 -13.39 6.91 -7.46
C GLU A 205 -13.19 7.53 -8.84
N GLN A 206 -12.57 8.70 -8.83
CA GLN A 206 -12.28 9.50 -10.00
C GLN A 206 -10.78 9.66 -10.20
N ARG A 207 -10.40 10.12 -11.39
CA ARG A 207 -9.04 10.49 -11.73
C ARG A 207 -8.97 11.88 -12.32
N MET A 208 -7.81 12.51 -12.11
CA MET A 208 -7.47 13.82 -12.64
C MET A 208 -6.03 13.77 -13.15
N GLY A 209 -5.81 14.12 -14.41
CA GLY A 209 -4.48 14.21 -15.01
C GLY A 209 -4.12 15.67 -15.27
N LEU A 210 -2.93 16.09 -14.87
CA LEU A 210 -2.44 17.46 -15.11
C LEU A 210 -0.97 17.44 -15.52
N ALA A 211 -0.61 18.30 -16.46
CA ALA A 211 0.76 18.69 -16.71
C ALA A 211 1.21 19.79 -15.73
N GLU A 212 2.50 19.85 -15.43
CA GLU A 212 3.05 20.89 -14.56
C GLU A 212 2.73 22.30 -15.10
N GLY A 213 2.26 23.18 -14.23
CA GLY A 213 1.77 24.52 -14.57
C GLY A 213 0.33 24.56 -15.11
N ALA A 214 -0.29 23.41 -15.42
CA ALA A 214 -1.66 23.36 -15.92
C ALA A 214 -2.69 23.45 -14.78
N THR A 215 -3.85 24.02 -15.11
CA THR A 215 -5.02 24.09 -14.22
C THR A 215 -6.18 23.31 -14.85
N THR A 216 -6.87 22.49 -14.06
CA THR A 216 -8.09 21.81 -14.49
C THR A 216 -9.12 21.72 -13.37
N ASN A 217 -10.39 21.61 -13.74
CA ASN A 217 -11.46 21.16 -12.85
C ASN A 217 -12.09 19.85 -13.32
N LEU A 218 -11.54 19.24 -14.37
CA LEU A 218 -12.08 18.03 -14.97
C LEU A 218 -11.58 16.79 -14.23
N VAL A 219 -12.51 15.92 -13.86
CA VAL A 219 -12.23 14.56 -13.40
C VAL A 219 -12.97 13.55 -14.25
N PHE A 220 -12.51 12.29 -14.24
CA PHE A 220 -13.15 11.21 -14.98
C PHE A 220 -13.24 9.93 -14.16
N THR A 221 -14.28 9.13 -14.41
CA THR A 221 -14.57 7.87 -13.72
C THR A 221 -14.24 6.70 -14.64
N GLN A 222 -13.19 5.93 -14.34
CA GLN A 222 -12.72 4.87 -15.24
C GLN A 222 -13.64 3.64 -15.32
N SER A 223 -14.56 3.49 -14.37
CA SER A 223 -15.52 2.37 -14.36
C SER A 223 -16.80 2.64 -15.14
N GLU A 224 -17.00 3.87 -15.64
CA GLU A 224 -18.22 4.29 -16.31
C GLU A 224 -17.89 4.94 -17.66
N LEU A 225 -18.65 4.57 -18.68
CA LEU A 225 -18.57 5.17 -20.01
C LEU A 225 -19.79 6.05 -20.29
N GLU A 226 -19.57 7.05 -21.13
CA GLU A 226 -20.61 7.89 -21.70
C GLU A 226 -20.40 8.05 -23.22
N LEU A 227 -21.51 8.22 -23.92
CA LEU A 227 -21.53 8.80 -25.25
C LEU A 227 -21.73 10.31 -25.08
N ALA A 228 -20.78 11.10 -25.54
CA ALA A 228 -20.84 12.55 -25.47
C ALA A 228 -21.17 13.12 -26.86
N LEU A 229 -22.30 13.82 -26.97
CA LEU A 229 -22.62 14.67 -28.12
C LEU A 229 -22.37 16.11 -27.70
N ILE A 230 -21.46 16.80 -28.38
CA ILE A 230 -20.91 18.09 -27.96
C ILE A 230 -21.30 19.14 -29.01
N ASP A 231 -22.08 20.14 -28.62
CA ASP A 231 -22.35 21.32 -29.46
C ASP A 231 -21.13 22.25 -29.38
N THR A 232 -20.42 22.42 -30.50
CA THR A 232 -19.23 23.27 -30.62
C THR A 232 -19.52 24.57 -31.40
N SER A 233 -20.80 24.93 -31.52
CA SER A 233 -21.22 26.11 -32.29
C SER A 233 -20.85 27.44 -31.62
N ASP A 234 -20.70 27.47 -30.30
CA ASP A 234 -20.22 28.64 -29.55
C ASP A 234 -18.69 28.58 -29.39
N PRO A 235 -17.93 29.58 -29.85
CA PRO A 235 -16.47 29.61 -29.70
C PRO A 235 -15.94 29.73 -28.26
N GLN A 236 -16.79 30.01 -27.27
CA GLN A 236 -16.41 30.19 -25.87
C GLN A 236 -16.85 29.05 -24.96
N GLU A 237 -17.96 28.36 -25.28
CA GLU A 237 -18.55 27.35 -24.42
C GLU A 237 -19.11 26.16 -25.21
N ASP A 238 -18.65 24.96 -24.88
CA ASP A 238 -19.24 23.73 -25.42
C ASP A 238 -20.43 23.28 -24.58
N VAL A 239 -21.54 22.88 -25.23
CA VAL A 239 -22.67 22.23 -24.55
C VAL A 239 -22.58 20.71 -24.74
N VAL A 240 -22.39 19.98 -23.65
CA VAL A 240 -22.22 18.52 -23.67
C VAL A 240 -23.50 17.81 -23.27
N TYR A 241 -24.02 16.99 -24.17
CA TYR A 241 -25.09 16.03 -23.92
C TYR A 241 -24.48 14.66 -23.62
N ALA A 242 -24.32 14.34 -22.33
CA ALA A 242 -23.72 13.09 -21.86
C ALA A 242 -24.78 11.98 -21.68
N ILE A 243 -24.63 10.88 -22.42
CA ILE A 243 -25.55 9.75 -22.43
C ILE A 243 -24.87 8.55 -21.76
N PRO A 244 -25.37 8.07 -20.60
CA PRO A 244 -24.67 7.06 -19.82
C PRO A 244 -24.74 5.67 -20.49
N GLU A 245 -23.67 4.87 -20.34
CA GLU A 245 -23.59 3.50 -20.89
C GLU A 245 -24.79 2.62 -20.48
N ALA A 246 -25.31 2.78 -19.27
CA ALA A 246 -26.46 2.03 -18.80
C ALA A 246 -27.71 2.24 -19.68
N LEU A 247 -27.90 3.45 -20.21
CA LEU A 247 -28.97 3.75 -21.18
C LEU A 247 -28.65 3.14 -22.54
N ILE A 248 -27.42 3.30 -23.03
CA ILE A 248 -26.93 2.75 -24.31
C ILE A 248 -27.17 1.23 -24.37
N ARG A 249 -26.75 0.50 -23.33
CA ARG A 249 -26.94 -0.94 -23.23
C ARG A 249 -28.41 -1.33 -23.18
N ARG A 250 -29.24 -0.56 -22.46
CA ARG A 250 -30.69 -0.81 -22.37
C ARG A 250 -31.35 -0.63 -23.72
N VAL A 251 -31.14 0.49 -24.40
CA VAL A 251 -31.79 0.75 -25.70
C VAL A 251 -31.33 -0.24 -26.77
N LYS A 252 -30.04 -0.63 -26.78
CA LYS A 252 -29.54 -1.64 -27.72
C LYS A 252 -30.17 -3.02 -27.50
N ALA A 253 -30.43 -3.40 -26.24
CA ALA A 253 -31.04 -4.68 -25.90
C ALA A 253 -32.50 -4.80 -26.36
N TYR A 254 -33.22 -3.68 -26.46
CA TYR A 254 -34.60 -3.62 -26.96
C TYR A 254 -34.73 -3.05 -28.38
N ASP A 255 -33.59 -2.82 -29.05
CA ASP A 255 -33.48 -2.17 -30.36
C ASP A 255 -34.24 -0.84 -30.49
N GLN A 256 -34.18 -0.04 -29.43
CA GLN A 256 -34.82 1.27 -29.34
C GLN A 256 -33.87 2.40 -29.76
N VAL A 257 -34.47 3.51 -30.20
CA VAL A 257 -33.78 4.77 -30.46
C VAL A 257 -33.77 5.60 -29.18
N ILE A 258 -32.68 6.30 -28.91
CA ILE A 258 -32.59 7.30 -27.86
C ILE A 258 -33.29 8.55 -28.39
N ASP A 259 -34.50 8.79 -27.91
CA ASP A 259 -35.34 9.94 -28.26
C ASP A 259 -35.72 10.68 -26.97
N ASP A 260 -34.82 11.56 -26.52
CA ASP A 260 -35.08 12.47 -25.39
C ASP A 260 -35.28 13.90 -25.92
N PRO A 261 -36.33 14.63 -25.47
CA PRO A 261 -36.55 16.02 -25.89
C PRO A 261 -35.38 16.98 -25.61
N SER A 262 -34.48 16.66 -24.67
CA SER A 262 -33.31 17.49 -24.41
C SER A 262 -32.19 17.28 -25.43
N LEU A 263 -32.23 16.23 -26.25
CA LEU A 263 -31.21 15.96 -27.26
C LEU A 263 -31.51 16.66 -28.58
N PRO A 264 -30.50 17.23 -29.26
CA PRO A 264 -30.68 17.92 -30.54
C PRO A 264 -30.96 16.93 -31.71
N ALA A 265 -30.62 15.66 -31.56
CA ALA A 265 -30.92 14.60 -32.52
C ALA A 265 -31.36 13.32 -31.82
N LYS A 266 -31.99 12.42 -32.58
CA LYS A 266 -32.27 11.06 -32.12
C LYS A 266 -31.04 10.18 -32.41
N LEU A 267 -30.71 9.26 -31.50
CA LEU A 267 -29.52 8.42 -31.64
C LEU A 267 -29.89 6.94 -31.62
N LYS A 268 -29.52 6.20 -32.67
CA LYS A 268 -29.70 4.76 -32.76
C LYS A 268 -28.35 4.05 -32.59
N ILE A 269 -28.26 3.19 -31.59
CA ILE A 269 -27.07 2.37 -31.34
C ILE A 269 -27.12 1.15 -32.27
N VAL A 270 -26.39 1.20 -33.38
CA VAL A 270 -26.34 0.11 -34.38
C VAL A 270 -25.58 -1.09 -33.80
N GLN A 271 -24.42 -0.83 -33.21
CA GLN A 271 -23.61 -1.85 -32.53
C GLN A 271 -22.98 -1.28 -31.26
N TRP A 272 -22.85 -2.12 -30.22
CA TRP A 272 -22.16 -1.79 -28.97
C TRP A 272 -21.17 -2.90 -28.62
N MET A 273 -19.92 -2.53 -28.37
CA MET A 273 -18.84 -3.43 -28.01
C MET A 273 -18.25 -2.98 -26.68
N LYS A 274 -18.48 -3.77 -25.62
CA LYS A 274 -17.92 -3.48 -24.29
C LYS A 274 -16.39 -3.52 -24.28
N ASN A 275 -15.82 -4.42 -25.08
CA ASN A 275 -14.39 -4.48 -25.34
C ASN A 275 -14.19 -4.66 -26.84
N SER A 276 -13.17 -4.02 -27.40
CA SER A 276 -12.93 -3.98 -28.83
C SER A 276 -11.45 -3.86 -29.16
N SER A 277 -11.11 -4.26 -30.36
CA SER A 277 -9.84 -3.95 -31.01
C SER A 277 -10.09 -3.14 -32.27
N LEU A 278 -9.25 -2.14 -32.50
CA LEU A 278 -9.29 -1.33 -33.71
C LEU A 278 -8.36 -1.94 -34.78
N SER A 279 -8.85 -2.05 -36.00
CA SER A 279 -8.08 -2.50 -37.17
C SER A 279 -8.33 -1.59 -38.36
N ARG A 280 -7.42 -1.54 -39.35
CA ARG A 280 -7.71 -0.86 -40.62
C ARG A 280 -8.88 -1.55 -41.31
N LEU A 281 -9.72 -0.76 -41.97
CA LEU A 281 -10.87 -1.27 -42.70
C LEU A 281 -10.41 -2.26 -43.79
N ASP A 282 -11.01 -3.44 -43.78
CA ASP A 282 -10.84 -4.46 -44.82
C ASP A 282 -11.95 -4.31 -45.88
N ALA A 283 -11.64 -4.57 -47.14
CA ALA A 283 -12.58 -4.42 -48.26
C ALA A 283 -13.77 -5.38 -48.15
N ASP A 284 -13.59 -6.53 -47.50
CA ASP A 284 -14.64 -7.54 -47.31
C ASP A 284 -15.50 -7.30 -46.05
N PHE A 285 -15.19 -6.27 -45.25
CA PHE A 285 -15.92 -5.99 -44.02
C PHE A 285 -17.16 -5.13 -44.29
N GLU A 286 -18.34 -5.65 -43.98
CA GLU A 286 -19.57 -4.84 -43.96
C GLU A 286 -19.50 -3.80 -42.85
N ASN A 287 -19.22 -2.56 -43.23
CA ASN A 287 -19.01 -1.46 -42.31
C ASN A 287 -20.25 -0.59 -42.17
N PRO A 288 -20.87 -0.50 -40.98
CA PRO A 288 -22.04 0.35 -40.77
C PRO A 288 -21.74 1.85 -40.87
N ALA A 289 -20.48 2.27 -40.70
CA ALA A 289 -20.13 3.68 -40.70
C ALA A 289 -20.19 4.27 -42.12
N THR A 290 -20.79 5.46 -42.24
CA THR A 290 -20.93 6.21 -43.49
C THR A 290 -19.98 7.40 -43.59
N THR A 291 -19.26 7.72 -42.51
CA THR A 291 -18.46 8.94 -42.35
C THR A 291 -17.32 8.73 -41.35
N GLY A 292 -16.47 9.75 -41.20
CA GLY A 292 -15.50 9.84 -40.11
C GLY A 292 -14.43 8.74 -40.11
N ASN A 293 -13.90 8.43 -38.92
CA ASN A 293 -12.84 7.42 -38.77
C ASN A 293 -13.28 6.02 -39.17
N GLY A 294 -14.59 5.77 -39.14
CA GLY A 294 -15.18 4.51 -39.62
C GLY A 294 -14.86 4.21 -41.08
N LEU A 295 -14.57 5.20 -41.93
CA LEU A 295 -14.18 4.94 -43.33
C LEU A 295 -12.75 4.40 -43.50
N GLN A 296 -11.92 4.48 -42.46
CA GLN A 296 -10.52 4.04 -42.47
C GLN A 296 -10.26 2.86 -41.54
N TYR A 297 -11.07 2.74 -40.48
CA TYR A 297 -10.92 1.75 -39.43
C TYR A 297 -12.23 1.00 -39.18
N MET A 298 -12.10 -0.21 -38.64
CA MET A 298 -13.21 -1.01 -38.14
C MET A 298 -12.96 -1.40 -36.69
N ALA A 299 -14.03 -1.40 -35.89
CA ALA A 299 -14.02 -1.92 -34.53
C ALA A 299 -14.44 -3.40 -34.55
N LEU A 300 -13.63 -4.26 -33.95
CA LEU A 300 -13.92 -5.68 -33.82
C LEU A 300 -14.16 -6.02 -32.34
N PRO A 301 -15.20 -6.80 -32.00
CA PRO A 301 -15.48 -7.16 -30.62
C PRO A 301 -14.37 -8.05 -30.05
N ALA A 302 -13.87 -7.69 -28.86
CA ALA A 302 -12.89 -8.46 -28.11
C ALA A 302 -13.53 -9.13 -26.89
N LYS A 303 -12.92 -10.21 -26.39
CA LYS A 303 -13.38 -10.84 -25.14
C LYS A 303 -13.28 -9.84 -23.99
N SER A 304 -14.34 -9.70 -23.21
CA SER A 304 -14.30 -8.85 -22.03
C SER A 304 -13.33 -9.41 -20.99
N GLN A 305 -12.51 -8.53 -20.44
CA GLN A 305 -11.61 -8.84 -19.33
C GLN A 305 -12.31 -8.52 -18.01
N GLY A 306 -12.13 -9.40 -17.01
CA GLY A 306 -12.65 -9.21 -15.65
C GLY A 306 -11.65 -8.43 -14.79
N GLY A 307 -12.09 -7.91 -13.64
CA GLY A 307 -11.23 -7.08 -12.76
C GLY A 307 -10.00 -7.77 -12.14
N ALA A 308 -9.77 -9.05 -12.42
CA ALA A 308 -8.55 -9.78 -12.04
C ALA A 308 -7.44 -9.71 -13.10
N MET A 309 -7.76 -9.23 -14.31
CA MET A 309 -6.81 -9.06 -15.41
C MET A 309 -6.26 -7.62 -15.40
N GLN A 310 -4.99 -7.43 -15.75
CA GLN A 310 -4.35 -6.10 -15.75
C GLN A 310 -4.79 -5.21 -16.92
N GLU A 311 -5.31 -5.79 -17.99
CA GLU A 311 -5.78 -5.05 -19.17
C GLU A 311 -7.26 -4.66 -19.02
N GLY A 312 -7.54 -3.37 -19.26
CA GLY A 312 -8.90 -2.82 -19.23
C GLY A 312 -9.70 -3.17 -20.49
N ASN A 313 -11.03 -3.03 -20.40
CA ASN A 313 -11.90 -3.11 -21.57
C ASN A 313 -11.90 -1.76 -22.28
N VAL A 314 -11.71 -1.77 -23.61
CA VAL A 314 -11.76 -0.57 -24.46
C VAL A 314 -12.98 -0.64 -25.35
N ALA A 315 -13.94 0.26 -25.14
CA ALA A 315 -15.24 0.18 -25.80
C ALA A 315 -15.23 0.78 -27.21
N ALA A 316 -16.17 0.32 -28.03
CA ALA A 316 -16.48 0.89 -29.33
C ALA A 316 -17.98 0.78 -29.63
N ALA A 317 -18.49 1.67 -30.47
CA ALA A 317 -19.90 1.69 -30.86
C ALA A 317 -20.05 2.19 -32.30
N TYR A 318 -21.06 1.68 -32.99
CA TYR A 318 -21.55 2.30 -34.23
C TYR A 318 -22.87 3.00 -33.91
N VAL A 319 -22.91 4.31 -34.14
CA VAL A 319 -24.04 5.17 -33.75
C VAL A 319 -24.57 5.88 -34.99
N GLN A 320 -25.86 5.69 -35.26
CA GLN A 320 -26.58 6.39 -36.31
C GLN A 320 -27.27 7.62 -35.70
N VAL A 321 -26.98 8.78 -36.27
CA VAL A 321 -27.61 10.06 -35.92
C VAL A 321 -28.82 10.25 -36.83
N ILE A 322 -29.97 10.58 -36.24
CA ILE A 322 -31.26 10.72 -36.92
C ILE A 322 -31.80 12.11 -36.65
N ASP A 323 -32.23 12.79 -37.70
CA ASP A 323 -32.85 14.10 -37.62
C ASP A 323 -34.17 14.04 -36.86
N ARG A 324 -34.38 14.95 -35.91
CA ARG A 324 -35.55 14.91 -35.03
C ARG A 324 -36.82 15.38 -35.74
N GLN A 325 -36.71 16.24 -36.74
CA GLN A 325 -37.83 16.86 -37.45
C GLN A 325 -38.32 15.98 -38.59
N THR A 326 -37.39 15.40 -39.35
CA THR A 326 -37.71 14.59 -40.55
C THR A 326 -37.76 13.08 -40.26
N ASP A 327 -37.20 12.63 -39.13
CA ASP A 327 -36.98 11.21 -38.81
C ASP A 327 -36.07 10.48 -39.83
N GLU A 328 -35.32 11.22 -40.64
CA GLU A 328 -34.38 10.67 -41.61
C GLU A 328 -32.99 10.45 -41.00
N PRO A 329 -32.28 9.35 -41.34
CA PRO A 329 -30.88 9.17 -40.94
C PRO A 329 -29.97 10.24 -41.54
N ILE A 330 -29.15 10.88 -40.71
CA ILE A 330 -28.13 11.86 -41.13
C ILE A 330 -26.88 11.09 -41.56
N GLU A 331 -26.23 10.42 -40.60
CA GLU A 331 -25.00 9.67 -40.82
C GLU A 331 -24.83 8.60 -39.73
N THR A 332 -23.96 7.61 -40.00
CA THR A 332 -23.55 6.60 -39.02
C THR A 332 -22.05 6.72 -38.79
N VAL A 333 -21.65 6.93 -37.54
CA VAL A 333 -20.25 7.08 -37.13
C VAL A 333 -19.78 5.85 -36.36
N MET A 334 -18.49 5.53 -36.50
CA MET A 334 -17.80 4.58 -35.64
C MET A 334 -17.09 5.33 -34.53
N LEU A 335 -17.44 5.02 -33.29
CA LEU A 335 -16.80 5.55 -32.09
C LEU A 335 -15.93 4.48 -31.48
N SER A 336 -14.75 4.86 -31.04
CA SER A 336 -13.80 3.97 -30.39
C SER A 336 -13.13 4.74 -29.27
N GLN A 337 -13.19 4.22 -28.05
CA GLN A 337 -12.53 4.85 -26.91
C GLN A 337 -11.01 4.97 -27.14
N ARG A 338 -10.43 4.05 -27.92
CA ARG A 338 -9.02 4.11 -28.32
C ARG A 338 -8.65 5.35 -29.14
N ILE A 339 -9.64 6.01 -29.76
CA ILE A 339 -9.48 7.25 -30.54
C ILE A 339 -10.02 8.44 -29.74
N ASN A 340 -11.25 8.29 -29.23
CA ASN A 340 -12.01 9.35 -28.59
C ASN A 340 -11.63 9.59 -27.11
N ASP A 341 -10.74 8.80 -26.51
CA ASP A 341 -10.33 8.94 -25.10
C ASP A 341 -8.85 8.52 -24.94
N SER A 342 -8.08 8.73 -26.01
CA SER A 342 -6.67 8.40 -26.15
C SER A 342 -5.81 9.05 -25.07
N ALA A 343 -6.12 10.30 -24.71
CA ALA A 343 -5.42 11.03 -23.68
C ALA A 343 -5.55 10.32 -22.33
N GLN A 344 -6.70 9.73 -22.00
CA GLN A 344 -6.89 9.02 -20.74
C GLN A 344 -6.37 7.58 -20.78
N LEU A 345 -6.47 6.90 -21.92
CA LEU A 345 -5.94 5.54 -22.08
C LEU A 345 -4.41 5.50 -22.16
N PHE A 346 -3.79 6.51 -22.76
CA PHE A 346 -2.36 6.57 -23.05
C PHE A 346 -1.65 7.74 -22.35
N ALA A 347 -2.19 8.19 -21.21
CA ALA A 347 -1.58 9.19 -20.33
C ALA A 347 -1.12 10.48 -21.04
N GLY A 348 -1.96 11.00 -21.95
CA GLY A 348 -1.73 12.25 -22.67
C GLY A 348 -0.73 12.15 -23.83
N MET A 349 -0.27 10.95 -24.18
CA MET A 349 0.65 10.76 -25.32
C MET A 349 -0.01 10.96 -26.69
N GLN A 350 -1.34 10.89 -26.76
CA GLN A 350 -2.12 11.06 -27.98
C GLN A 350 -3.32 11.98 -27.70
N PRO A 351 -3.63 12.93 -28.60
CA PRO A 351 -4.81 13.76 -28.46
C PRO A 351 -6.08 12.93 -28.64
N ASP A 352 -7.17 13.39 -28.02
CA ASP A 352 -8.49 12.85 -28.30
C ASP A 352 -8.99 13.39 -29.63
N GLU A 353 -9.52 12.50 -30.47
CA GLU A 353 -10.16 12.87 -31.74
C GLU A 353 -11.63 12.47 -31.66
N TYR A 354 -12.53 13.41 -31.93
CA TYR A 354 -13.98 13.17 -31.91
C TYR A 354 -14.55 13.17 -33.33
N GLU A 355 -15.69 12.50 -33.53
CA GLU A 355 -16.33 12.42 -34.85
C GLU A 355 -17.17 13.67 -35.11
N PRO A 356 -16.88 14.48 -36.14
CA PRO A 356 -17.70 15.64 -36.47
C PRO A 356 -19.04 15.19 -37.07
N VAL A 357 -20.12 15.85 -36.65
CA VAL A 357 -21.50 15.64 -37.12
C VAL A 357 -22.15 17.00 -37.30
N THR A 358 -23.00 17.17 -38.32
CA THR A 358 -23.80 18.40 -38.47
C THR A 358 -25.27 18.12 -38.23
N ILE A 359 -25.87 18.80 -37.25
CA ILE A 359 -27.29 18.66 -36.87
C ILE A 359 -27.94 20.03 -36.97
N ASP A 360 -29.04 20.15 -37.72
CA ASP A 360 -29.76 21.41 -37.93
C ASP A 360 -28.85 22.59 -38.37
N GLY A 361 -27.80 22.28 -39.15
CA GLY A 361 -26.82 23.27 -39.64
C GLY A 361 -25.81 23.76 -38.60
N LYS A 362 -25.79 23.18 -37.39
CA LYS A 362 -24.78 23.45 -36.35
C LYS A 362 -23.72 22.35 -36.30
N PRO A 363 -22.45 22.69 -36.01
CA PRO A 363 -21.39 21.72 -35.80
C PRO A 363 -21.55 21.03 -34.44
N PHE A 364 -21.41 19.71 -34.45
CA PHE A 364 -21.35 18.86 -33.27
C PHE A 364 -20.16 17.92 -33.37
N GLU A 365 -19.72 17.41 -32.22
CA GLU A 365 -18.76 16.32 -32.12
C GLU A 365 -19.36 15.16 -31.32
N LEU A 366 -19.12 13.92 -31.76
CA LEU A 366 -19.58 12.71 -31.09
C LEU A 366 -18.40 11.84 -30.66
N ALA A 367 -18.45 11.36 -29.42
CA ALA A 367 -17.37 10.61 -28.79
C ALA A 367 -17.90 9.53 -27.85
N ILE A 368 -17.12 8.46 -27.67
CA ILE A 368 -17.24 7.53 -26.54
C ILE A 368 -16.03 7.70 -25.60
N ARG A 369 -16.28 7.98 -24.32
CA ARG A 369 -15.22 8.29 -23.36
C ARG A 369 -15.60 7.86 -21.94
N TYR A 370 -14.64 7.87 -21.03
CA TYR A 370 -14.92 7.77 -19.60
C TYR A 370 -15.85 8.89 -19.17
N ARG A 371 -16.75 8.61 -18.23
CA ARG A 371 -17.65 9.61 -17.69
C ARG A 371 -16.86 10.75 -17.09
N GLN A 372 -17.08 11.97 -17.58
CA GLN A 372 -16.41 13.17 -17.13
C GLN A 372 -17.29 14.01 -16.19
N GLU A 373 -16.67 14.72 -15.27
CA GLU A 373 -17.35 15.64 -14.34
C GLU A 373 -16.46 16.87 -14.10
N ARG A 374 -17.06 18.06 -14.09
CA ARG A 374 -16.36 19.31 -13.76
C ARG A 374 -16.64 19.67 -12.31
N LYS A 375 -15.57 19.86 -11.53
CA LYS A 375 -15.63 20.25 -10.12
C LYS A 375 -15.88 21.75 -9.95
N PRO A 376 -16.48 22.16 -8.82
CA PRO A 376 -16.76 23.57 -8.50
C PRO A 376 -15.52 24.34 -8.01
N PHE A 377 -14.33 23.82 -8.29
CA PHE A 377 -13.04 24.40 -7.92
C PHE A 377 -12.00 24.03 -8.98
N ASP A 378 -10.97 24.84 -9.11
CA ASP A 378 -9.85 24.63 -10.01
C ASP A 378 -8.65 24.06 -9.28
N VAL A 379 -7.99 23.07 -9.86
CA VAL A 379 -6.77 22.47 -9.34
C VAL A 379 -5.61 22.83 -10.27
N LEU A 380 -4.67 23.61 -9.76
CA LEU A 380 -3.39 23.92 -10.42
C LEU A 380 -2.32 22.95 -9.93
N LEU A 381 -1.63 22.29 -10.85
CA LEU A 381 -0.40 21.57 -10.53
C LEU A 381 0.77 22.55 -10.56
N LYS A 382 1.24 22.96 -9.38
CA LYS A 382 2.40 23.86 -9.27
C LYS A 382 3.71 23.16 -9.63
N ASP A 383 3.84 21.92 -9.19
CA ASP A 383 5.09 21.17 -9.26
C ASP A 383 4.81 19.69 -9.02
N VAL A 384 5.52 18.82 -9.72
CA VAL A 384 5.49 17.38 -9.52
C VAL A 384 6.92 16.87 -9.43
N GLU A 385 7.22 16.13 -8.36
CA GLU A 385 8.57 15.65 -8.09
C GLU A 385 8.58 14.12 -8.07
N LYS A 386 9.45 13.49 -8.87
CA LYS A 386 9.90 12.11 -8.69
C LYS A 386 11.29 12.14 -8.05
N LEU A 387 11.38 11.75 -6.79
CA LEU A 387 12.66 11.56 -6.11
C LEU A 387 13.03 10.09 -6.21
N ASP A 388 14.16 9.78 -6.83
CA ASP A 388 14.68 8.42 -6.92
C ASP A 388 15.59 8.08 -5.72
N TYR A 389 15.73 6.78 -5.46
CA TYR A 389 16.78 6.28 -4.59
C TYR A 389 18.13 6.56 -5.22
N SER A 390 19.07 7.03 -4.41
CA SER A 390 20.37 7.49 -4.90
C SER A 390 21.11 6.41 -5.69
N GLY A 391 21.64 6.80 -6.85
CA GLY A 391 22.36 5.89 -7.74
C GLY A 391 21.47 4.86 -8.46
N THR A 392 20.15 5.01 -8.43
CA THR A 392 19.19 4.12 -9.10
C THR A 392 18.07 4.92 -9.78
N ASP A 393 17.37 4.31 -10.75
CA ASP A 393 16.13 4.88 -11.33
C ASP A 393 14.87 4.50 -10.53
N THR A 394 15.05 3.84 -9.37
CA THR A 394 13.95 3.36 -8.55
C THR A 394 13.33 4.53 -7.78
N PRO A 395 12.03 4.82 -7.95
CA PRO A 395 11.37 5.90 -7.23
C PRO A 395 11.37 5.66 -5.72
N ARG A 396 11.81 6.67 -4.97
CA ARG A 396 11.71 6.77 -3.52
C ARG A 396 10.44 7.48 -3.08
N ASP A 397 10.09 8.56 -3.76
CA ASP A 397 8.93 9.39 -3.45
C ASP A 397 8.36 9.99 -4.73
N TYR A 398 7.04 10.07 -4.78
CA TYR A 398 6.30 10.82 -5.79
C TYR A 398 5.46 11.84 -5.04
N SER A 399 5.55 13.08 -5.46
CA SER A 399 4.76 14.12 -4.84
C SER A 399 4.27 15.17 -5.82
N SER A 400 3.14 15.78 -5.52
CA SER A 400 2.57 16.88 -6.29
C SER A 400 2.19 18.02 -5.36
N LYS A 401 2.60 19.24 -5.71
CA LYS A 401 2.17 20.47 -5.06
C LYS A 401 0.99 21.03 -5.84
N LEU A 402 -0.17 21.08 -5.18
CA LEU A 402 -1.44 21.50 -5.77
C LEU A 402 -1.88 22.82 -5.15
N VAL A 403 -2.48 23.69 -5.96
CA VAL A 403 -3.30 24.81 -5.47
C VAL A 403 -4.72 24.58 -5.90
N ILE A 404 -5.62 24.49 -4.93
CA ILE A 404 -7.05 24.33 -5.16
C ILE A 404 -7.70 25.69 -4.94
N THR A 405 -8.39 26.19 -5.96
CA THR A 405 -9.08 27.49 -5.95
C THR A 405 -10.58 27.29 -6.03
N ASP A 406 -11.29 27.75 -5.02
CA ASP A 406 -12.75 27.74 -5.00
C ASP A 406 -13.31 28.72 -6.05
N ARG A 407 -14.18 28.26 -6.96
CA ARG A 407 -14.75 29.14 -8.01
C ARG A 407 -15.83 30.09 -7.50
N GLU A 408 -16.52 29.76 -6.42
CA GLU A 408 -17.58 30.60 -5.84
C GLU A 408 -16.98 31.68 -4.92
N THR A 409 -16.00 31.32 -4.10
CA THR A 409 -15.44 32.22 -3.08
C THR A 409 -14.10 32.84 -3.47
N GLY A 410 -13.40 32.29 -4.47
CA GLY A 410 -12.05 32.69 -4.86
C GLY A 410 -10.95 32.31 -3.86
N GLN A 411 -11.29 31.60 -2.79
CA GLN A 411 -10.31 31.19 -1.78
C GLN A 411 -9.39 30.10 -2.32
N THR A 412 -8.10 30.23 -2.04
CA THR A 412 -7.07 29.29 -2.48
C THR A 412 -6.52 28.49 -1.31
N GLN A 413 -6.21 27.22 -1.58
CA GLN A 413 -5.60 26.32 -0.63
C GLN A 413 -4.45 25.58 -1.33
N GLU A 414 -3.22 25.79 -0.84
CA GLU A 414 -2.02 25.15 -1.37
C GLU A 414 -1.59 23.95 -0.51
N GLY A 415 -1.33 22.81 -1.13
CA GLY A 415 -0.96 21.58 -0.44
C GLY A 415 0.00 20.69 -1.20
N LYS A 416 0.69 19.80 -0.48
CA LYS A 416 1.50 18.72 -1.06
C LYS A 416 0.78 17.38 -0.83
N THR A 417 0.61 16.59 -1.88
CA THR A 417 0.19 15.18 -1.81
C THR A 417 1.38 14.30 -2.16
N TRP A 418 1.60 13.24 -1.39
CA TRP A 418 2.69 12.27 -1.61
C TRP A 418 2.29 10.90 -1.06
N MET A 419 3.20 9.92 -1.10
CA MET A 419 2.95 8.53 -0.71
C MET A 419 2.12 8.39 0.59
N ASN A 420 0.85 7.98 0.45
CA ASN A 420 -0.13 7.81 1.53
C ASN A 420 -0.47 9.09 2.34
N ASN A 421 -0.11 10.26 1.82
CA ASN A 421 -0.47 11.55 2.39
C ASN A 421 -1.30 12.39 1.41
N PRO A 422 -2.63 12.20 1.40
CA PRO A 422 -3.48 12.92 0.47
C PRO A 422 -3.84 14.32 0.96
N ILE A 423 -4.19 15.18 0.00
CA ILE A 423 -4.86 16.44 0.25
C ILE A 423 -6.37 16.18 0.36
N ARG A 424 -7.05 16.86 1.28
CA ARG A 424 -8.51 16.78 1.45
C ARG A 424 -9.11 18.16 1.24
N TYR A 425 -10.19 18.21 0.46
CA TYR A 425 -10.88 19.45 0.12
C TYR A 425 -12.33 19.16 -0.26
N LYS A 426 -13.30 19.84 0.36
CA LYS A 426 -14.76 19.71 0.09
C LYS A 426 -15.27 18.26 0.04
N GLY A 427 -14.84 17.43 0.99
CA GLY A 427 -15.24 16.01 1.06
C GLY A 427 -14.49 15.06 0.12
N GLU A 428 -13.66 15.58 -0.78
CA GLU A 428 -12.83 14.80 -1.70
C GLU A 428 -11.39 14.64 -1.19
N THR A 429 -10.75 13.54 -1.60
CA THR A 429 -9.39 13.20 -1.20
C THR A 429 -8.51 12.95 -2.43
N PHE A 430 -7.44 13.72 -2.58
CA PHE A 430 -6.51 13.69 -3.71
C PHE A 430 -5.26 12.89 -3.36
N TYR A 431 -5.14 11.69 -3.93
CA TYR A 431 -3.97 10.82 -3.79
C TYR A 431 -3.06 10.93 -5.00
N GLN A 432 -1.75 10.96 -4.75
CA GLN A 432 -0.76 10.77 -5.80
C GLN A 432 -0.86 9.34 -6.36
N SER A 433 -1.23 9.19 -7.63
CA SER A 433 -1.42 7.87 -8.26
C SER A 433 -0.33 7.53 -9.27
N ASN A 434 0.10 8.46 -10.11
CA ASN A 434 1.14 8.20 -11.12
C ASN A 434 1.96 9.46 -11.45
N TYR A 435 3.04 9.25 -12.18
CA TYR A 435 3.96 10.28 -12.67
C TYR A 435 4.41 9.90 -14.07
N ASN A 436 4.33 10.83 -15.02
CA ASN A 436 4.82 10.62 -16.37
C ASN A 436 5.63 11.81 -16.87
N LYS A 437 6.41 11.57 -17.92
CA LYS A 437 7.19 12.57 -18.65
C LYS A 437 6.73 12.58 -20.09
N ILE A 438 6.19 13.69 -20.55
CA ILE A 438 5.75 13.86 -21.94
C ILE A 438 6.82 14.65 -22.68
N PRO A 439 7.50 14.07 -23.69
CA PRO A 439 8.42 14.82 -24.53
C PRO A 439 7.65 15.81 -25.40
N LEU A 440 8.10 17.06 -25.41
CA LEU A 440 7.54 18.13 -26.23
C LEU A 440 8.19 18.12 -27.63
N PRO A 441 7.46 18.51 -28.69
CA PRO A 441 8.01 18.59 -30.06
C PRO A 441 9.28 19.44 -30.21
N GLY A 442 9.54 20.37 -29.26
CA GLY A 442 10.73 21.22 -29.21
C GLY A 442 11.92 20.65 -28.41
N GLY A 443 11.90 19.37 -28.01
CA GLY A 443 12.99 18.72 -27.28
C GLY A 443 12.99 18.93 -25.76
N GLY A 444 12.00 19.65 -25.23
CA GLY A 444 11.73 19.74 -23.78
C GLY A 444 10.93 18.54 -23.26
N VAL A 445 10.79 18.42 -21.95
CA VAL A 445 9.91 17.44 -21.31
C VAL A 445 9.00 18.19 -20.34
N VAL A 446 7.70 17.89 -20.37
CA VAL A 446 6.77 18.33 -19.33
C VAL A 446 6.46 17.15 -18.41
N GLU A 447 6.58 17.37 -17.12
CA GLU A 447 6.23 16.38 -16.11
C GLU A 447 4.73 16.43 -15.85
N THR A 448 4.11 15.27 -15.67
CA THR A 448 2.66 15.16 -15.44
C THR A 448 2.37 14.29 -14.24
N THR A 449 1.29 14.62 -13.56
CA THR A 449 0.76 13.86 -12.42
C THR A 449 -0.59 13.28 -12.77
N GLY A 450 -0.85 12.08 -12.26
CA GLY A 450 -2.18 11.50 -12.19
C GLY A 450 -2.59 11.42 -10.73
N LEU A 451 -3.69 12.08 -10.41
CA LEU A 451 -4.30 12.08 -9.09
C LEU A 451 -5.49 11.13 -9.09
N GLN A 452 -5.62 10.33 -8.04
CA GLN A 452 -6.88 9.66 -7.72
C GLN A 452 -7.68 10.59 -6.80
N VAL A 453 -8.89 10.95 -7.24
CA VAL A 453 -9.81 11.82 -6.50
C VAL A 453 -10.90 10.93 -5.95
N VAL A 454 -10.95 10.79 -4.63
CA VAL A 454 -11.88 9.87 -3.96
C VAL A 454 -12.85 10.65 -3.09
N GLU A 455 -14.14 10.49 -3.36
CA GLU A 455 -15.19 10.89 -2.43
C GLU A 455 -15.52 9.71 -1.51
N ASN A 456 -15.21 9.83 -0.22
CA ASN A 456 -15.47 8.77 0.75
C ASN A 456 -16.06 9.32 2.04
N MET A 457 -17.39 9.39 2.09
CA MET A 457 -18.14 9.90 3.26
C MET A 457 -17.99 9.01 4.50
N GLY A 458 -17.59 7.73 4.34
CA GLY A 458 -17.53 6.73 5.41
C GLY A 458 -16.15 6.46 6.00
N TRP A 459 -15.11 7.21 5.60
CA TRP A 459 -13.71 6.87 5.90
C TRP A 459 -13.36 6.79 7.40
N VAL A 460 -14.10 7.50 8.26
CA VAL A 460 -13.89 7.53 9.73
C VAL A 460 -14.51 6.30 10.42
N ILE A 461 -15.52 5.68 9.80
CA ILE A 461 -16.31 4.59 10.39
C ILE A 461 -15.43 3.40 10.81
N PRO A 462 -14.46 2.94 9.97
CA PRO A 462 -13.54 1.90 10.39
C PRO A 462 -12.74 2.23 11.65
N TYR A 463 -12.24 3.47 11.77
CA TYR A 463 -11.48 3.91 12.95
C TYR A 463 -12.35 3.88 14.21
N VAL A 464 -13.57 4.42 14.12
CA VAL A 464 -14.52 4.44 15.23
C VAL A 464 -14.93 3.02 15.65
N ALA A 465 -15.29 2.18 14.70
CA ALA A 465 -15.67 0.80 14.98
C ALA A 465 -14.51 -0.02 15.57
N CYS A 466 -13.29 0.15 15.06
CA CYS A 466 -12.10 -0.50 15.62
C CYS A 466 -11.86 -0.08 17.07
N MET A 467 -12.03 1.21 17.41
CA MET A 467 -11.90 1.66 18.81
C MET A 467 -13.04 1.12 19.69
N MET A 468 -14.27 1.04 19.19
CA MET A 468 -15.38 0.42 19.92
C MET A 468 -15.08 -1.06 20.23
N VAL A 469 -14.60 -1.81 19.23
CA VAL A 469 -14.20 -3.21 19.39
C VAL A 469 -13.04 -3.33 20.36
N PHE A 470 -12.00 -2.50 20.23
CA PHE A 470 -10.84 -2.49 21.13
C PHE A 470 -11.26 -2.29 22.59
N TRP A 471 -12.01 -1.22 22.89
CA TRP A 471 -12.47 -0.93 24.25
C TRP A 471 -13.47 -1.97 24.77
N GLY A 472 -14.32 -2.50 23.88
CA GLY A 472 -15.25 -3.58 24.20
C GLY A 472 -14.52 -4.88 24.56
N MET A 473 -13.50 -5.27 23.79
CA MET A 473 -12.62 -6.41 24.06
C MET A 473 -11.85 -6.21 25.35
N PHE A 474 -11.23 -5.04 25.55
CA PHE A 474 -10.51 -4.71 26.77
C PHE A 474 -11.40 -4.88 28.01
N ALA A 475 -12.63 -4.34 27.98
CA ALA A 475 -13.57 -4.48 29.08
C ALA A 475 -14.08 -5.93 29.26
N HIS A 476 -14.39 -6.63 28.18
CA HIS A 476 -14.92 -8.00 28.22
C HIS A 476 -13.90 -9.02 28.71
N PHE A 477 -12.72 -9.04 28.09
CA PHE A 477 -11.65 -9.97 28.46
C PHE A 477 -10.97 -9.55 29.76
N GLY A 478 -10.80 -8.25 30.01
CA GLY A 478 -10.32 -7.75 31.30
C GLY A 478 -11.23 -8.18 32.46
N GLY A 479 -12.55 -8.05 32.31
CA GLY A 479 -13.51 -8.52 33.32
C GLY A 479 -13.50 -10.05 33.50
N THR A 480 -13.34 -10.80 32.42
CA THR A 480 -13.23 -12.27 32.45
C THR A 480 -11.94 -12.72 33.13
N PHE A 481 -10.81 -12.09 32.79
CA PHE A 481 -9.52 -12.31 33.42
C PHE A 481 -9.55 -11.97 34.92
N LEU A 482 -10.12 -10.83 35.32
CA LEU A 482 -10.27 -10.49 36.74
C LEU A 482 -11.13 -11.50 37.48
N THR A 483 -12.18 -12.04 36.84
CA THR A 483 -13.00 -13.10 37.44
C THR A 483 -12.19 -14.39 37.61
N PHE A 484 -11.40 -14.78 36.60
CA PHE A 484 -10.48 -15.91 36.68
C PHE A 484 -9.41 -15.73 37.75
N ALA A 485 -8.70 -14.59 37.76
CA ALA A 485 -7.64 -14.29 38.72
C ALA A 485 -8.17 -14.30 40.17
N ASN A 486 -9.40 -13.83 40.38
CA ASN A 486 -10.07 -13.93 41.69
C ASN A 486 -10.48 -15.36 42.07
N ARG A 487 -10.81 -16.23 41.09
CA ARG A 487 -11.06 -17.65 41.36
C ARG A 487 -9.76 -18.39 41.66
N TYR A 488 -8.70 -18.10 40.90
CA TYR A 488 -7.36 -18.61 41.11
C TYR A 488 -6.84 -18.24 42.51
N ALA A 489 -6.91 -16.96 42.89
CA ALA A 489 -6.46 -16.48 44.19
C ALA A 489 -7.25 -17.07 45.38
N ARG A 490 -8.49 -17.54 45.15
CA ARG A 490 -9.32 -18.22 46.16
C ARG A 490 -9.14 -19.75 46.17
N GLY A 491 -8.23 -20.30 45.36
CA GLY A 491 -7.98 -21.74 45.27
C GLY A 491 -9.13 -22.53 44.62
N ALA A 492 -10.05 -21.86 43.91
CA ALA A 492 -11.22 -22.49 43.29
C ALA A 492 -10.90 -23.21 41.96
N ILE A 493 -9.61 -23.40 41.65
CA ILE A 493 -9.09 -24.06 40.45
C ILE A 493 -8.20 -25.24 40.94
N PRO A 494 -8.63 -26.50 40.76
CA PRO A 494 -7.98 -27.66 41.39
C PRO A 494 -6.49 -27.82 41.06
N THR A 495 -6.07 -27.51 39.84
CA THR A 495 -4.66 -27.57 39.40
C THR A 495 -3.77 -26.49 40.03
N ALA A 496 -4.33 -25.44 40.61
CA ALA A 496 -3.59 -24.34 41.24
C ALA A 496 -3.24 -24.58 42.71
N GLN A 497 -3.86 -25.57 43.36
CA GLN A 497 -3.64 -25.87 44.79
C GLN A 497 -2.21 -26.34 45.09
N ALA A 498 -1.52 -26.94 44.11
CA ALA A 498 -0.12 -27.38 44.28
C ALA A 498 0.90 -26.24 44.35
N ALA A 499 0.54 -25.00 43.93
CA ALA A 499 1.46 -23.87 43.83
C ALA A 499 1.21 -22.75 44.86
N GLN A 500 0.20 -22.87 45.74
CA GLN A 500 -0.11 -21.84 46.73
C GLN A 500 0.57 -22.14 48.07
N THR A 501 1.86 -21.81 48.18
CA THR A 501 2.45 -21.53 49.49
C THR A 501 1.90 -20.20 50.00
N THR A 502 1.37 -20.25 51.21
CA THR A 502 0.69 -19.15 51.90
C THR A 502 1.67 -18.04 52.24
N ASP A 503 1.54 -16.87 51.62
CA ASP A 503 1.99 -15.63 52.27
C ASP A 503 0.90 -14.55 52.19
N LYS A 504 0.42 -14.16 53.37
CA LYS A 504 -0.59 -13.10 53.53
C LYS A 504 0.14 -11.78 53.29
N GLY A 505 0.08 -11.29 52.04
CA GLY A 505 0.79 -10.09 51.58
C GLY A 505 0.65 -8.88 52.51
N THR A 506 1.63 -8.71 53.39
CA THR A 506 1.84 -7.53 54.23
C THR A 506 2.37 -6.36 53.38
N TRP A 507 2.29 -5.13 53.90
CA TRP A 507 2.89 -3.94 53.29
C TRP A 507 4.36 -4.16 52.85
N LYS A 508 5.11 -4.95 53.63
CA LYS A 508 6.49 -5.34 53.31
C LYS A 508 6.60 -6.17 52.03
N SER A 509 5.67 -7.09 51.75
CA SER A 509 5.65 -7.85 50.49
C SER A 509 5.30 -6.96 49.29
N ARG A 510 4.46 -5.93 49.51
CA ARG A 510 4.12 -4.93 48.47
C ARG A 510 5.34 -4.06 48.12
N VAL A 511 6.07 -3.59 49.12
CA VAL A 511 7.32 -2.85 48.94
C VAL A 511 8.41 -3.74 48.33
N ALA A 512 8.55 -4.99 48.77
CA ALA A 512 9.52 -5.93 48.20
C ALA A 512 9.25 -6.23 46.73
N THR A 513 7.99 -6.41 46.33
CA THR A 513 7.62 -6.61 44.91
C THR A 513 7.94 -5.37 44.08
N MET A 514 7.73 -4.17 44.63
CA MET A 514 8.09 -2.90 43.98
C MET A 514 9.60 -2.76 43.84
N VAL A 515 10.38 -3.08 44.87
CA VAL A 515 11.85 -3.04 44.86
C VAL A 515 12.45 -4.08 43.92
N VAL A 516 11.88 -5.29 43.87
CA VAL A 516 12.30 -6.33 42.93
C VAL A 516 11.93 -5.93 41.50
N GLY A 517 10.73 -5.38 41.27
CA GLY A 517 10.34 -4.83 39.98
C GLY A 517 11.28 -3.72 39.51
N LEU A 518 11.56 -2.74 40.38
CA LEU A 518 12.52 -1.67 40.11
C LEU A 518 13.94 -2.22 39.91
N GLY A 519 14.34 -3.21 40.70
CA GLY A 519 15.66 -3.83 40.64
C GLY A 519 15.87 -4.63 39.36
N VAL A 520 14.85 -5.36 38.89
CA VAL A 520 14.87 -6.02 37.57
C VAL A 520 14.92 -4.98 36.46
N CYS A 521 14.13 -3.90 36.55
CA CYS A 521 14.20 -2.79 35.59
C CYS A 521 15.59 -2.14 35.57
N LEU A 522 16.20 -1.91 36.73
CA LEU A 522 17.55 -1.35 36.87
C LEU A 522 18.65 -2.32 36.42
N LEU A 523 18.50 -3.62 36.64
CA LEU A 523 19.44 -4.64 36.16
C LEU A 523 19.38 -4.78 34.65
N VAL A 524 18.19 -4.76 34.07
CA VAL A 524 17.99 -4.74 32.62
C VAL A 524 18.55 -3.42 32.05
N ALA A 525 18.26 -2.28 32.68
CA ALA A 525 18.83 -0.98 32.31
C ALA A 525 20.37 -1.01 32.38
N GLY A 526 20.95 -1.56 33.44
CA GLY A 526 22.38 -1.71 33.63
C GLY A 526 23.03 -2.67 32.64
N TYR A 527 22.32 -3.73 32.22
CA TYR A 527 22.77 -4.64 31.17
C TYR A 527 22.88 -3.93 29.82
N PHE A 528 21.88 -3.10 29.47
CA PHE A 528 21.90 -2.30 28.24
C PHE A 528 22.84 -1.08 28.33
N ALA A 529 23.07 -0.55 29.53
CA ALA A 529 23.99 0.57 29.76
C ALA A 529 25.44 0.14 30.00
N LYS A 530 25.73 -1.17 30.09
CA LYS A 530 27.09 -1.67 30.29
C LYS A 530 27.90 -1.41 29.01
N PRO A 531 28.91 -0.53 29.02
CA PRO A 531 29.74 -0.31 27.85
C PRO A 531 30.44 -1.61 27.48
N GLN A 532 30.37 -2.01 26.21
CA GLN A 532 31.07 -3.21 25.75
C GLN A 532 32.58 -2.99 25.94
N SER A 533 33.24 -3.89 26.66
CA SER A 533 34.68 -3.82 26.87
C SER A 533 35.38 -4.08 25.54
N ARG A 534 35.93 -3.04 24.93
CA ARG A 534 36.65 -3.13 23.65
C ARG A 534 38.05 -3.69 23.87
N ASN A 535 38.29 -4.91 23.41
CA ASN A 535 39.66 -5.43 23.27
C ASN A 535 40.24 -4.92 21.95
N ARG A 536 41.25 -4.03 22.01
CA ARG A 536 41.89 -3.44 20.82
C ARG A 536 42.59 -4.46 19.90
N ALA A 537 42.78 -5.70 20.35
CA ALA A 537 43.38 -6.77 19.55
C ALA A 537 42.37 -7.57 18.70
N GLN A 538 41.07 -7.28 18.78
CA GLN A 538 40.02 -7.96 18.02
C GLN A 538 39.22 -6.95 17.20
N ILE A 539 38.68 -7.39 16.06
CA ILE A 539 37.77 -6.57 15.25
C ILE A 539 36.47 -6.37 16.04
N ASP A 540 36.07 -5.10 16.19
CA ASP A 540 34.79 -4.73 16.79
C ASP A 540 33.69 -4.86 15.73
N TYR A 541 33.11 -6.07 15.63
CA TYR A 541 32.03 -6.33 14.67
C TYR A 541 30.74 -5.53 14.96
N ALA A 542 30.56 -5.02 16.18
CA ALA A 542 29.45 -4.13 16.50
C ALA A 542 29.68 -2.75 15.88
N ALA A 543 30.91 -2.24 15.91
CA ALA A 543 31.26 -1.02 15.18
C ALA A 543 31.18 -1.22 13.65
N VAL A 544 31.63 -2.37 13.13
CA VAL A 544 31.49 -2.70 11.69
C VAL A 544 30.02 -2.72 11.27
N ALA A 545 29.14 -3.28 12.11
CA ALA A 545 27.70 -3.34 11.86
C ALA A 545 27.04 -1.98 11.64
N GLU A 546 27.59 -0.90 12.22
CA GLU A 546 27.09 0.47 12.13
C GLU A 546 27.61 1.25 10.91
N ILE A 547 28.59 0.71 10.15
CA ILE A 547 29.14 1.39 8.97
C ILE A 547 28.00 1.70 7.99
N PRO A 548 27.87 2.94 7.51
CA PRO A 548 26.86 3.28 6.51
C PRO A 548 27.22 2.66 5.16
N VAL A 549 26.25 2.01 4.53
CA VAL A 549 26.40 1.35 3.23
C VAL A 549 25.23 1.75 2.33
N GLN A 550 25.52 2.21 1.12
CA GLN A 550 24.49 2.38 0.10
C GLN A 550 24.22 1.04 -0.59
N HIS A 551 22.98 0.54 -0.51
CA HIS A 551 22.56 -0.68 -1.19
C HIS A 551 21.08 -0.57 -1.56
N GLU A 552 20.73 -0.92 -2.80
CA GLU A 552 19.40 -0.67 -3.39
C GLU A 552 19.00 0.82 -3.29
N GLY A 553 20.00 1.69 -3.46
CA GLY A 553 19.90 3.15 -3.43
C GLY A 553 19.47 3.77 -2.08
N ARG A 554 19.55 3.02 -0.97
CA ARG A 554 19.36 3.54 0.39
C ARG A 554 20.64 3.37 1.20
N ILE A 555 20.97 4.37 2.01
CA ILE A 555 21.98 4.22 3.07
C ILE A 555 21.35 3.41 4.20
N LYS A 556 21.95 2.27 4.50
CA LYS A 556 21.55 1.34 5.57
C LYS A 556 22.79 1.06 6.42
N SER A 557 22.59 0.53 7.64
CA SER A 557 23.70 -0.03 8.40
C SER A 557 24.27 -1.26 7.68
N PHE A 558 25.57 -1.50 7.80
CA PHE A 558 26.24 -2.67 7.23
C PHE A 558 25.55 -3.98 7.66
N ASP A 559 25.11 -4.07 8.92
CA ASP A 559 24.37 -5.24 9.43
C ASP A 559 23.01 -5.41 8.76
N SER A 560 22.28 -4.31 8.49
CA SER A 560 21.04 -4.38 7.71
C SER A 560 21.28 -4.95 6.31
N VAL A 561 22.33 -4.49 5.61
CA VAL A 561 22.68 -5.00 4.27
C VAL A 561 23.06 -6.47 4.35
N ALA A 562 23.97 -6.82 5.26
CA ALA A 562 24.43 -8.19 5.45
C ALA A 562 23.30 -9.17 5.77
N ARG A 563 22.38 -8.80 6.66
CA ARG A 563 21.20 -9.61 6.98
C ARG A 563 20.27 -9.78 5.79
N ASN A 564 20.04 -8.74 5.01
CA ASN A 564 19.15 -8.78 3.86
C ASN A 564 19.72 -9.69 2.77
N MET A 565 21.00 -9.52 2.42
CA MET A 565 21.69 -10.37 1.44
C MET A 565 21.70 -11.83 1.90
N LEU A 566 22.05 -12.09 3.16
CA LEU A 566 22.07 -13.44 3.71
C LEU A 566 20.67 -14.07 3.72
N GLN A 567 19.61 -13.31 4.03
CA GLN A 567 18.23 -13.80 3.96
C GLN A 567 17.81 -14.14 2.53
N PHE A 568 18.18 -13.30 1.56
CA PHE A 568 17.90 -13.54 0.15
C PHE A 568 18.60 -14.81 -0.37
N ILE A 569 19.88 -14.97 -0.04
CA ILE A 569 20.67 -16.15 -0.42
C ILE A 569 20.19 -17.41 0.32
N SER A 570 19.93 -17.31 1.63
CA SER A 570 19.70 -18.48 2.48
C SER A 570 18.24 -18.92 2.62
N LYS A 571 17.28 -18.08 2.23
CA LYS A 571 15.82 -18.32 2.32
C LYS A 571 15.41 -19.12 3.58
N PRO A 572 15.65 -18.56 4.77
CA PRO A 572 15.25 -19.18 6.04
C PRO A 572 13.71 -19.36 6.13
N VAL A 573 13.25 -20.46 6.75
CA VAL A 573 11.81 -20.83 6.77
C VAL A 573 10.99 -20.03 7.79
N PHE A 574 11.60 -19.50 8.85
CA PHE A 574 10.88 -18.84 9.95
C PHE A 574 11.51 -17.50 10.39
N GLY A 575 12.02 -16.70 9.46
CA GLY A 575 12.56 -15.36 9.77
C GLY A 575 14.06 -15.27 9.57
N SER A 576 14.76 -14.42 10.32
CA SER A 576 16.15 -14.05 10.01
C SER A 576 17.19 -15.17 10.23
N MET A 577 18.33 -15.06 9.56
CA MET A 577 19.54 -15.85 9.83
C MET A 577 20.43 -15.08 10.81
N PRO A 578 20.40 -15.38 12.12
CA PRO A 578 21.14 -14.59 13.11
C PRO A 578 22.65 -14.85 13.09
N TYR A 579 23.09 -15.97 12.51
CA TYR A 579 24.50 -16.32 12.34
C TYR A 579 24.71 -17.27 11.16
N VAL A 580 25.92 -17.26 10.61
CA VAL A 580 26.45 -18.22 9.63
C VAL A 580 27.38 -19.19 10.36
N LYS A 581 27.35 -20.46 9.99
CA LYS A 581 28.29 -21.46 10.54
C LYS A 581 29.43 -21.70 9.56
N ASP A 582 30.66 -21.67 10.04
CA ASP A 582 31.82 -22.13 9.27
C ASP A 582 31.87 -23.68 9.22
N SER A 583 32.85 -24.23 8.49
CA SER A 583 33.07 -25.68 8.37
C SER A 583 33.45 -26.36 9.69
N LYS A 584 33.89 -25.61 10.70
CA LYS A 584 34.25 -26.09 12.05
C LYS A 584 33.10 -25.93 13.05
N GLY A 585 31.96 -25.38 12.65
CA GLY A 585 30.80 -25.12 13.50
C GLY A 585 30.88 -23.80 14.29
N GLY A 586 31.90 -22.97 14.06
CA GLY A 586 32.01 -21.61 14.56
C GLY A 586 30.87 -20.73 14.03
N LYS A 587 30.36 -19.83 14.87
CA LYS A 587 29.22 -18.96 14.53
C LYS A 587 29.71 -17.55 14.26
N HIS A 588 29.39 -17.03 13.09
CA HIS A 588 29.75 -15.69 12.64
C HIS A 588 28.49 -14.84 12.49
N SER A 589 28.59 -13.56 12.84
CA SER A 589 27.48 -12.62 12.62
C SER A 589 27.25 -12.37 11.12
N PRO A 590 26.09 -11.86 10.70
CA PRO A 590 25.87 -11.48 9.29
C PRO A 590 26.90 -10.45 8.81
N SER A 591 27.20 -9.43 9.60
CA SER A 591 28.24 -8.42 9.28
C SER A 591 29.61 -9.05 9.11
N GLU A 592 29.99 -9.97 9.99
CA GLU A 592 31.26 -10.70 9.87
C GLU A 592 31.31 -11.54 8.60
N TRP A 593 30.22 -12.22 8.26
CA TRP A 593 30.10 -12.97 7.01
C TRP A 593 30.25 -12.07 5.78
N LEU A 594 29.50 -10.97 5.69
CA LEU A 594 29.58 -10.09 4.52
C LEU A 594 30.97 -9.45 4.39
N LEU A 595 31.58 -9.02 5.50
CA LEU A 595 32.94 -8.51 5.48
C LEU A 595 33.94 -9.57 5.01
N ALA A 596 33.76 -10.83 5.43
CA ALA A 596 34.59 -11.93 4.97
C ALA A 596 34.38 -12.27 3.49
N VAL A 597 33.15 -12.13 2.96
CA VAL A 597 32.83 -12.25 1.52
C VAL A 597 33.60 -11.18 0.73
N MET A 598 33.53 -9.92 1.18
CA MET A 598 34.21 -8.79 0.56
C MET A 598 35.73 -8.92 0.63
N ALA A 599 36.25 -9.42 1.75
CA ALA A 599 37.68 -9.66 1.95
C ALA A 599 38.21 -10.94 1.28
N GLY A 600 37.35 -11.74 0.64
CA GLY A 600 37.75 -12.98 -0.04
C GLY A 600 38.29 -14.05 0.89
N GLN A 601 37.77 -14.18 2.12
CA GLN A 601 38.24 -15.21 3.06
C GLN A 601 37.74 -16.62 2.67
N ASP A 602 38.63 -17.62 2.77
CA ASP A 602 38.36 -18.98 2.31
C ASP A 602 37.14 -19.64 2.99
N TRP A 603 36.95 -19.43 4.29
CA TRP A 603 35.91 -20.10 5.07
C TRP A 603 34.49 -19.80 4.57
N VAL A 604 34.30 -18.64 3.92
CA VAL A 604 33.01 -18.21 3.38
C VAL A 604 32.52 -19.17 2.29
N ARG A 605 33.45 -19.73 1.51
CA ARG A 605 33.13 -20.64 0.40
C ARG A 605 32.71 -22.02 0.89
N ASP A 606 33.14 -22.39 2.10
CA ASP A 606 32.75 -23.61 2.79
C ASP A 606 31.48 -23.45 3.65
N ALA A 607 31.04 -22.22 3.90
CA ALA A 607 29.84 -21.94 4.67
C ALA A 607 28.58 -22.39 3.92
N ARG A 608 27.77 -23.25 4.55
CA ARG A 608 26.52 -23.77 3.96
C ARG A 608 25.39 -22.75 4.06
N ILE A 609 25.35 -21.82 3.11
CA ILE A 609 24.37 -20.72 3.07
C ILE A 609 23.32 -20.89 1.96
N PHE A 610 23.60 -21.62 0.88
CA PHE A 610 22.68 -21.75 -0.23
C PHE A 610 21.64 -22.83 0.03
N ARG A 611 20.38 -22.44 0.22
CA ARG A 611 19.32 -23.40 0.51
C ARG A 611 18.63 -23.88 -0.76
N ILE A 612 18.72 -25.19 -1.02
CA ILE A 612 18.16 -25.81 -2.22
C ILE A 612 17.24 -26.95 -1.81
N TYR A 613 15.95 -26.67 -1.73
CA TYR A 613 14.92 -27.68 -1.47
C TYR A 613 14.60 -28.57 -2.67
N PRO A 614 14.30 -28.01 -3.87
CA PRO A 614 13.79 -28.81 -4.97
C PRO A 614 14.83 -29.81 -5.49
N ASP A 615 14.44 -31.07 -5.60
CA ASP A 615 15.27 -32.16 -6.10
C ASP A 615 15.77 -31.88 -7.52
N GLU A 616 14.93 -31.26 -8.33
CA GLU A 616 15.25 -30.87 -9.72
C GLU A 616 16.43 -29.90 -9.82
N VAL A 617 16.58 -28.98 -8.87
CA VAL A 617 17.73 -28.05 -8.82
C VAL A 617 18.95 -28.74 -8.25
N ARG A 618 18.79 -29.58 -7.22
CA ARG A 618 19.90 -30.36 -6.64
C ARG A 618 20.50 -31.35 -7.65
N ALA A 619 19.67 -31.95 -8.51
CA ALA A 619 20.10 -32.84 -9.58
C ALA A 619 20.96 -32.14 -10.66
N VAL A 620 20.81 -30.82 -10.84
CA VAL A 620 21.71 -30.05 -11.73
C VAL A 620 23.12 -30.01 -11.14
N PHE A 621 23.24 -29.86 -9.83
CA PHE A 621 24.52 -29.78 -9.12
C PHE A 621 25.05 -31.14 -8.60
N ASP A 622 24.31 -32.23 -8.79
CA ASP A 622 24.62 -33.57 -8.26
C ASP A 622 24.77 -33.58 -6.73
N LEU A 623 23.79 -32.97 -6.04
CA LEU A 623 23.81 -32.77 -4.59
C LEU A 623 22.92 -33.75 -3.83
N GLU A 624 23.52 -34.46 -2.88
CA GLU A 624 22.79 -35.24 -1.88
C GLU A 624 22.07 -34.33 -0.86
N PRO A 625 20.88 -34.70 -0.36
CA PRO A 625 20.14 -33.91 0.63
C PRO A 625 20.90 -33.84 1.97
N HIS A 626 21.27 -32.63 2.38
CA HIS A 626 21.64 -32.36 3.78
C HIS A 626 20.38 -32.21 4.64
N SER A 627 20.49 -32.45 5.95
CA SER A 627 19.34 -32.35 6.89
C SER A 627 18.70 -30.96 6.95
N ASP A 628 19.44 -29.90 6.63
CA ASP A 628 18.97 -28.52 6.58
C ASP A 628 18.79 -27.97 5.14
N PHE A 629 19.05 -28.82 4.13
CA PHE A 629 19.02 -28.49 2.69
C PHE A 629 19.91 -27.30 2.31
N ARG A 630 21.01 -27.08 3.04
CA ARG A 630 21.95 -25.98 2.76
C ARG A 630 23.27 -26.51 2.24
N TYR A 631 23.80 -25.82 1.25
CA TYR A 631 25.00 -26.17 0.52
C TYR A 631 25.99 -25.00 0.52
N SER A 632 27.26 -25.32 0.47
CA SER A 632 28.34 -24.34 0.34
C SER A 632 28.59 -23.99 -1.12
N LEU A 633 29.31 -22.89 -1.36
CA LEU A 633 29.70 -22.51 -2.72
C LEU A 633 30.62 -23.58 -3.33
N ASN A 634 31.57 -24.11 -2.56
CA ASN A 634 32.47 -25.18 -3.00
C ASN A 634 31.73 -26.48 -3.38
N GLU A 635 30.59 -26.77 -2.76
CA GLU A 635 29.73 -27.90 -3.17
C GLU A 635 29.07 -27.64 -4.54
N LEU A 636 28.61 -26.41 -4.78
CA LEU A 636 27.95 -26.01 -6.03
C LEU A 636 28.92 -25.90 -7.21
N GLU A 637 30.16 -25.48 -6.94
CA GLU A 637 31.15 -25.23 -7.99
C GLU A 637 31.52 -26.46 -8.82
N LYS A 638 31.46 -27.65 -8.21
CA LYS A 638 31.77 -28.93 -8.88
C LYS A 638 30.99 -29.13 -10.18
N ASN A 639 29.76 -28.62 -10.24
CA ASN A 639 28.85 -28.76 -11.39
C ASN A 639 28.32 -27.41 -11.91
N MET A 640 29.01 -26.30 -11.60
CA MET A 640 28.65 -24.97 -12.07
C MET A 640 28.56 -24.84 -13.61
N PRO A 641 29.43 -25.49 -14.42
CA PRO A 641 29.31 -25.46 -15.88
C PRO A 641 27.96 -26.00 -16.39
N LYS A 642 27.45 -27.08 -15.76
CA LYS A 642 26.15 -27.68 -16.10
C LYS A 642 25.00 -26.73 -15.74
N PHE A 643 25.08 -26.09 -14.57
CA PHE A 643 24.10 -25.09 -14.17
C PHE A 643 24.07 -23.88 -15.11
N ARG A 644 25.24 -23.32 -15.47
CA ARG A 644 25.34 -22.20 -16.42
C ARG A 644 24.75 -22.54 -17.79
N ALA A 645 24.91 -23.77 -18.27
CA ALA A 645 24.32 -24.21 -19.53
C ALA A 645 22.77 -24.22 -19.48
N GLU A 646 22.16 -24.58 -18.35
CA GLU A 646 20.70 -24.52 -18.18
C GLU A 646 20.19 -23.08 -18.08
N ILE A 647 20.91 -22.20 -17.37
CA ILE A 647 20.57 -20.78 -17.29
C ILE A 647 20.66 -20.09 -18.65
N GLU A 648 21.66 -20.44 -19.47
CA GLU A 648 21.79 -19.85 -20.81
C GLU A 648 20.63 -20.24 -21.74
N LYS A 649 20.03 -21.43 -21.55
CA LYS A 649 18.79 -21.78 -22.26
C LYS A 649 17.63 -20.89 -21.82
N LEU A 650 17.48 -20.66 -20.53
CA LEU A 650 16.43 -19.77 -19.99
C LEU A 650 16.61 -18.33 -20.45
N ARG A 651 17.86 -17.85 -20.54
CA ARG A 651 18.16 -16.48 -20.98
C ARG A 651 17.84 -16.23 -22.46
N LYS A 652 17.94 -17.28 -23.29
CA LYS A 652 17.57 -17.23 -24.72
C LYS A 652 16.09 -17.43 -24.98
N ASP A 653 15.31 -17.71 -23.94
CA ASP A 653 13.87 -17.88 -24.04
C ASP A 653 13.18 -16.50 -24.02
N ASN A 654 12.33 -16.25 -25.01
CA ASN A 654 11.57 -15.00 -25.12
C ASN A 654 10.23 -15.05 -24.37
N ARG A 655 9.91 -16.16 -23.70
CA ARG A 655 8.73 -16.26 -22.83
C ARG A 655 8.86 -15.31 -21.64
N ASP A 656 7.72 -14.76 -21.18
CA ASP A 656 7.66 -14.02 -19.92
C ASP A 656 8.16 -14.91 -18.78
N PRO A 657 9.14 -14.48 -17.96
CA PRO A 657 9.61 -15.24 -16.80
C PRO A 657 8.52 -15.70 -15.82
N LYS A 658 7.36 -15.03 -15.80
CA LYS A 658 6.18 -15.45 -15.01
C LYS A 658 5.49 -16.69 -15.56
N SER A 659 5.68 -17.00 -16.84
CA SER A 659 5.16 -18.18 -17.52
C SER A 659 6.07 -19.40 -17.41
N PHE A 660 7.25 -19.24 -16.81
CA PHE A 660 8.18 -20.33 -16.54
C PHE A 660 7.56 -21.38 -15.62
N ASP A 661 7.88 -22.65 -15.87
CA ASP A 661 7.46 -23.74 -15.01
C ASP A 661 8.18 -23.68 -13.64
N PHE A 662 7.76 -24.55 -12.71
CA PHE A 662 8.31 -24.56 -11.36
C PHE A 662 9.84 -24.75 -11.35
N ARG A 663 10.39 -25.65 -12.19
CA ARG A 663 11.82 -25.94 -12.25
C ARG A 663 12.58 -24.71 -12.74
N GLU A 664 12.11 -24.13 -13.84
CA GLU A 664 12.69 -22.96 -14.49
C GLU A 664 12.73 -21.76 -13.52
N GLN A 665 11.63 -21.52 -12.79
CA GLN A 665 11.58 -20.49 -11.75
C GLN A 665 12.60 -20.73 -10.63
N LYS A 666 12.81 -21.98 -10.21
CA LYS A 666 13.77 -22.31 -9.14
C LYS A 666 15.22 -22.20 -9.62
N LEU A 667 15.51 -22.54 -10.87
CA LEU A 667 16.83 -22.32 -11.48
C LEU A 667 17.14 -20.83 -11.61
N ALA A 668 16.19 -20.03 -12.11
CA ALA A 668 16.35 -18.58 -12.19
C ALA A 668 16.56 -17.94 -10.81
N ALA A 669 15.81 -18.39 -9.80
CA ALA A 669 15.98 -17.92 -8.42
C ALA A 669 17.35 -18.30 -7.84
N MET A 670 17.87 -19.51 -8.14
CA MET A 670 19.21 -19.94 -7.72
C MET A 670 20.30 -19.11 -8.40
N PHE A 671 20.12 -18.78 -9.68
CA PHE A 671 21.05 -17.94 -10.43
C PHE A 671 21.13 -16.52 -9.82
N GLN A 672 19.99 -15.94 -9.46
CA GLN A 672 19.96 -14.66 -8.75
C GLN A 672 20.72 -14.73 -7.41
N GLN A 673 20.56 -15.80 -6.63
CA GLN A 673 21.27 -15.96 -5.35
C GLN A 673 22.78 -16.05 -5.52
N LEU A 674 23.26 -16.80 -6.52
CA LEU A 674 24.68 -16.89 -6.85
C LEU A 674 25.22 -15.53 -7.33
N ASN A 675 24.50 -14.85 -8.22
CA ASN A 675 24.90 -13.52 -8.69
C ASN A 675 24.96 -12.50 -7.55
N THR A 676 24.03 -12.53 -6.58
CA THR A 676 24.09 -11.64 -5.42
C THR A 676 25.33 -11.90 -4.55
N PHE A 677 25.72 -13.17 -4.38
CA PHE A 677 26.95 -13.52 -3.68
C PHE A 677 28.18 -13.03 -4.46
N ASP A 678 28.25 -13.34 -5.75
CA ASP A 678 29.36 -12.96 -6.62
C ASP A 678 29.50 -11.45 -6.73
N LEU A 679 28.38 -10.71 -6.81
CA LEU A 679 28.36 -9.25 -6.84
C LEU A 679 29.04 -8.66 -5.59
N ALA A 680 28.70 -9.14 -4.39
CA ALA A 680 29.33 -8.66 -3.16
C ALA A 680 30.81 -9.06 -3.05
N SER A 681 31.19 -10.21 -3.60
CA SER A 681 32.58 -10.67 -3.55
C SER A 681 33.44 -9.93 -4.56
N ILE A 682 33.07 -9.95 -5.84
CA ILE A 682 33.87 -9.40 -6.93
C ILE A 682 33.97 -7.87 -6.83
N ALA A 683 32.91 -7.17 -6.39
CA ALA A 683 32.92 -5.71 -6.24
C ALA A 683 33.94 -5.18 -5.21
N TYR A 684 34.49 -6.05 -4.36
CA TYR A 684 35.51 -5.70 -3.36
C TYR A 684 36.87 -6.34 -3.60
N GLN A 685 37.01 -7.13 -4.67
CA GLN A 685 38.30 -7.64 -5.09
C GLN A 685 39.05 -6.59 -5.91
N LEU A 686 40.38 -6.62 -5.81
CA LEU A 686 41.21 -5.82 -6.69
C LEU A 686 41.00 -6.33 -8.13
N PRO A 687 40.55 -5.48 -9.07
CA PRO A 687 40.40 -5.88 -10.45
C PRO A 687 41.76 -6.33 -11.00
N PRO A 688 41.79 -7.27 -11.96
CA PRO A 688 43.03 -7.68 -12.61
C PRO A 688 43.55 -6.52 -13.47
N ILE A 689 44.28 -5.59 -12.86
CA ILE A 689 44.89 -4.44 -13.54
C ILE A 689 46.03 -4.98 -14.40
N PRO A 690 46.00 -4.81 -15.73
CA PRO A 690 47.07 -5.27 -16.60
C PRO A 690 48.39 -4.56 -16.22
N ASP A 691 49.51 -5.30 -16.25
CA ASP A 691 50.83 -4.77 -15.87
C ASP A 691 51.24 -3.62 -16.82
N PRO A 692 51.54 -2.42 -16.30
CA PRO A 692 52.00 -1.29 -17.11
C PRO A 692 53.46 -1.38 -17.58
N GLY A 693 54.19 -2.47 -17.30
CA GLY A 693 55.60 -2.67 -17.71
C GLY A 693 55.88 -2.47 -19.20
N ASP A 694 57.17 -2.43 -19.58
CA ASP A 694 57.61 -2.06 -20.94
C ASP A 694 56.91 -2.88 -22.04
N LYS A 695 56.17 -2.18 -22.91
CA LYS A 695 55.45 -2.74 -24.08
C LYS A 695 56.15 -2.29 -25.36
N PRO A 696 57.27 -2.93 -25.75
CA PRO A 696 58.12 -2.45 -26.83
C PRO A 696 57.44 -2.48 -28.21
N THR A 697 56.43 -3.33 -28.40
CA THR A 697 55.69 -3.45 -29.68
C THR A 697 54.33 -2.75 -29.65
N GLU A 698 53.85 -2.34 -30.83
CA GLU A 698 52.52 -1.73 -30.99
C GLU A 698 51.39 -2.70 -30.65
N GLU A 699 51.51 -3.98 -31.04
CA GLU A 699 50.54 -5.03 -30.70
C GLU A 699 50.40 -5.21 -29.19
N GLN A 700 51.50 -5.18 -28.43
CA GLN A 700 51.46 -5.26 -26.97
C GLN A 700 50.78 -4.04 -26.32
N ARG A 701 50.93 -2.84 -26.90
CA ARG A 701 50.23 -1.63 -26.45
C ARG A 701 48.72 -1.72 -26.72
N GLN A 702 48.34 -2.20 -27.90
CA GLN A 702 46.93 -2.38 -28.26
C GLN A 702 46.25 -3.44 -27.40
N GLN A 703 46.92 -4.58 -27.16
CA GLN A 703 46.41 -5.63 -26.28
C GLN A 703 46.22 -5.13 -24.84
N PHE A 704 47.17 -4.35 -24.33
CA PHE A 704 47.03 -3.72 -23.01
C PHE A 704 45.82 -2.79 -22.91
N LEU A 705 45.63 -1.90 -23.89
CA LEU A 705 44.47 -1.00 -23.90
C LEU A 705 43.16 -1.79 -23.99
N ALA A 706 43.12 -2.87 -24.77
CA ALA A 706 41.97 -3.76 -24.84
C ALA A 706 41.68 -4.45 -23.49
N ASP A 707 42.71 -4.92 -22.79
CA ASP A 707 42.58 -5.55 -21.46
C ASP A 707 42.12 -4.53 -20.39
N VAL A 708 42.61 -3.29 -20.45
CA VAL A 708 42.15 -2.19 -19.58
C VAL A 708 40.68 -1.87 -19.86
N MET A 709 40.30 -1.67 -21.12
CA MET A 709 38.91 -1.38 -21.49
C MET A 709 37.95 -2.51 -21.09
N LYS A 710 38.38 -3.78 -21.28
CA LYS A 710 37.61 -4.94 -20.84
C LYS A 710 37.44 -4.95 -19.32
N THR A 711 38.49 -4.65 -18.56
CA THR A 711 38.43 -4.59 -17.10
C THR A 711 37.50 -3.47 -16.64
N PHE A 712 37.58 -2.31 -17.29
CA PHE A 712 36.69 -1.18 -17.06
C PHE A 712 35.21 -1.54 -17.33
N GLU A 713 34.91 -2.17 -18.46
CA GLU A 713 33.55 -2.62 -18.81
C GLU A 713 33.01 -3.63 -17.79
N VAL A 714 33.84 -4.56 -17.31
CA VAL A 714 33.45 -5.50 -16.26
C VAL A 714 33.14 -4.76 -14.95
N MET A 715 33.96 -3.79 -14.55
CA MET A 715 33.70 -3.00 -13.34
C MET A 715 32.45 -2.13 -13.47
N GLN A 716 32.19 -1.54 -14.64
CA GLN A 716 30.94 -0.82 -14.89
C GLN A 716 29.71 -1.72 -14.79
N ASN A 717 29.79 -2.95 -15.32
CA ASN A 717 28.70 -3.92 -15.22
C ASN A 717 28.47 -4.38 -13.78
N ILE A 718 29.54 -4.57 -12.99
CA ILE A 718 29.44 -4.86 -11.56
C ILE A 718 28.76 -3.71 -10.83
N GLU A 719 29.20 -2.47 -11.08
CA GLU A 719 28.63 -1.27 -10.47
C GLU A 719 27.16 -1.06 -10.85
N ALA A 720 26.78 -1.36 -12.10
CA ALA A 720 25.39 -1.36 -12.55
C ALA A 720 24.53 -2.43 -11.87
N GLY A 721 25.14 -3.52 -11.39
CA GLY A 721 24.50 -4.54 -10.56
C GLY A 721 24.09 -4.05 -9.16
N GLY A 722 24.54 -2.86 -8.74
CA GLY A 722 24.20 -2.25 -7.45
C GLY A 722 24.80 -2.99 -6.25
N PRO A 723 26.13 -3.22 -6.21
CA PRO A 723 26.78 -3.87 -5.07
C PRO A 723 26.63 -3.02 -3.81
N PRO A 724 26.79 -3.59 -2.61
CA PRO A 724 26.91 -2.80 -1.39
C PRO A 724 28.06 -1.80 -1.53
N ALA A 725 27.78 -0.50 -1.50
CA ALA A 725 28.77 0.56 -1.71
C ALA A 725 29.10 1.25 -0.38
N ILE A 726 30.39 1.21 0.02
CA ILE A 726 30.87 1.80 1.28
C ILE A 726 31.70 3.07 1.07
N ILE A 727 32.04 3.40 -0.18
CA ILE A 727 32.88 4.56 -0.49
C ILE A 727 31.97 5.74 -0.85
N PRO A 728 31.89 6.79 -0.01
CA PRO A 728 31.08 7.95 -0.30
C PRO A 728 31.66 8.75 -1.48
N PRO A 729 30.85 9.59 -2.14
CA PRO A 729 31.29 10.45 -3.25
C PRO A 729 32.40 11.42 -2.82
N GLN A 730 33.28 11.78 -3.74
CA GLN A 730 34.33 12.78 -3.51
C GLN A 730 33.73 14.20 -3.47
N GLY A 731 34.04 14.99 -2.43
CA GLY A 731 33.60 16.39 -2.31
C GLY A 731 33.23 16.82 -0.88
N GLU A 732 32.62 18.00 -0.74
CA GLU A 732 32.06 18.44 0.53
C GLU A 732 30.87 17.56 0.94
N VAL A 733 30.99 16.97 2.13
CA VAL A 733 29.98 16.09 2.71
C VAL A 733 28.85 16.94 3.29
N THR A 734 27.74 17.04 2.57
CA THR A 734 26.47 17.57 3.10
C THR A 734 25.47 16.43 3.28
N ASP A 735 24.52 16.58 4.22
CA ASP A 735 23.45 15.59 4.45
C ASP A 735 22.60 15.32 3.20
N GLU A 736 22.48 16.32 2.33
CA GLU A 736 21.76 16.23 1.07
C GLU A 736 22.56 15.46 0.02
N ASN A 737 23.83 15.81 -0.19
CA ASN A 737 24.73 15.12 -1.13
C ASN A 737 24.93 13.65 -0.73
N MET A 738 25.09 13.35 0.56
CA MET A 738 25.24 11.97 1.02
C MET A 738 24.04 11.10 0.67
N LYS A 739 22.83 11.68 0.64
CA LYS A 739 21.58 10.96 0.34
C LYS A 739 21.24 10.90 -1.14
N THR A 740 21.81 11.76 -1.98
CA THR A 740 21.48 11.87 -3.41
C THR A 740 22.60 11.34 -4.30
N ALA A 741 23.86 11.49 -3.92
CA ALA A 741 25.01 11.08 -4.70
C ALA A 741 25.31 9.57 -4.59
N LYS A 742 25.78 9.01 -5.71
CA LYS A 742 26.10 7.59 -5.84
C LYS A 742 27.40 7.27 -5.09
N TRP A 743 27.34 6.28 -4.22
CA TRP A 743 28.49 5.69 -3.53
C TRP A 743 29.05 4.57 -4.39
N GLN A 744 30.33 4.24 -4.21
CA GLN A 744 30.99 3.19 -4.99
C GLN A 744 31.39 1.99 -4.12
N ALA A 745 31.44 0.81 -4.74
CA ALA A 745 32.17 -0.32 -4.19
C ALA A 745 33.67 -0.20 -4.47
N TYR A 746 34.50 -0.95 -3.75
CA TYR A 746 35.95 -0.80 -3.80
C TYR A 746 36.55 -1.03 -5.20
N GLY A 747 36.21 -2.14 -5.86
CA GLY A 747 36.70 -2.47 -7.20
C GLY A 747 36.36 -1.39 -8.24
N PRO A 748 35.07 -1.03 -8.41
CA PRO A 748 34.65 0.04 -9.31
C PRO A 748 35.28 1.40 -9.03
N SER A 749 35.56 1.74 -7.77
CA SER A 749 36.16 3.05 -7.40
C SER A 749 37.62 3.25 -7.85
N ILE A 750 38.28 2.19 -8.31
CA ILE A 750 39.66 2.23 -8.79
C ILE A 750 39.75 2.85 -10.20
N PHE A 751 38.65 2.81 -10.95
CA PHE A 751 38.51 3.37 -12.30
C PHE A 751 37.65 4.63 -12.27
#